data_AF-A0A1V2QKH6-F1
#
_entry.id   AF-A0A1V2QKH6-F1
#
_cell.length_a   1.000
_cell.length_b   1.000
_cell.length_c   1.000
_cell.angle_alpha   90.00
_cell.angle_beta   90.00
_cell.angle_gamma   90.00
#
_symmetry.space_group_name_H-M   'P 1'
#
loop_
_entity.id
_entity.type
_entity.pdbx_description
1 polymer ?
#
loop_
_entity_poly.entity_id
_entity_poly.type
_entity_poly.pdbx_seq_one_letter_code
_entity_poly.pdbx_strand_id
1 'polypeptide(L)'
;MESQGDGLTRDHLILITGLRERDLDDTLRVCAPYLRVTTSGAIRPYHQSLRDFLRQSGDMHIYPRDTNADIADRLTHAYQGRWTECPYLLEHLATHLAAACTPAGDAPPVVRQAVAVLTDPAFLHTRAATAGIDALRADEARLLEALRTPHPELIAAYQAIRRQTHHLRGWNPRQQPGFLLQQLLYETVAGGNLTLTRAIARYLDQEQFPHLRTLWATRGSDQLIHTLSGHTAPAGAVAVTPDGSRVITGSDDGTARVWDLTTGRELHTLTGHTTPVGAVAVTSDGFRAITGADDGTVRAWDLMTGQEIHTLTGYVAPTEAMARATNGNRAMALASDGSRVIIGSEDGTVRVWDLTTGRELRILTGHTGPVQAVAVTPDGTHAITGSNGDKTARVWDLATGEVTHTLTEGHTAPIHAVSLTPDGTLAITSSHSDDGAYTGTSRVWDLTTGEVTHTLTEGHPVAVQAVALTPDGSRAITGGSDGTVCVWDLAGNQEPYALTSHTTMVRAVALTPDGTHAITSSQDAGPRVWDLTTNRERQIATSYTRQVIKVVLIPNRPQAIVVPLGNTVAIRDLDTGQELYTVISDHGWVGGVAATPEGAHAIAVFGDTPITWDPEKGQPLGLTGHTDIVTAVAVTPDGSRAVTGSQDATARVWDLATGRELHILTGHAAPVGAVAVTSDSSRVITGSDDGTAWVWDLATGQELHTLTGPVGVVAVTLDSSGMISGSDDGTVRMWDLATGRQVLCFAAPHEILCVAMTTDVPPKILCGSGGDVLYLEVRSY
;
A
#
# COMPACT_ATOMS: atom_id res chain seq x y z
N MET A 1 24.09 -8.95 31.22
CA MET A 1 23.30 -10.19 31.15
C MET A 1 23.95 -11.06 30.09
N GLU A 2 24.56 -12.18 30.48
CA GLU A 2 25.09 -13.15 29.51
C GLU A 2 23.89 -13.77 28.79
N SER A 3 23.73 -13.53 27.48
CA SER A 3 22.67 -14.18 26.71
C SER A 3 22.93 -15.69 26.72
N GLN A 4 21.89 -16.49 27.00
CA GLN A 4 22.00 -17.95 27.07
C GLN A 4 22.36 -18.62 25.73
N GLY A 5 22.39 -17.87 24.61
CA GLY A 5 22.63 -18.39 23.25
C GLY A 5 24.06 -18.29 22.70
N ASP A 6 24.94 -17.54 23.35
CA ASP A 6 26.20 -17.06 22.74
C ASP A 6 27.38 -18.06 22.80
N GLY A 7 27.12 -19.37 22.91
CA GLY A 7 28.20 -20.36 22.99
C GLY A 7 27.83 -21.80 22.62
N LEU A 8 28.85 -22.56 22.23
CA LEU A 8 28.72 -23.96 21.82
C LEU A 8 28.72 -24.87 23.05
N THR A 9 27.79 -25.82 23.13
CA THR A 9 27.83 -26.87 24.14
C THR A 9 28.82 -27.96 23.73
N ARG A 10 29.13 -28.86 24.65
CA ARG A 10 29.94 -30.05 24.36
C ARG A 10 29.35 -30.87 23.22
N ASP A 11 28.04 -31.08 23.21
CA ASP A 11 27.34 -31.85 22.19
C ASP A 11 27.43 -31.19 20.81
N HIS A 12 27.33 -29.86 20.76
CA HIS A 12 27.54 -29.13 19.51
C HIS A 12 28.97 -29.32 18.98
N LEU A 13 29.99 -29.30 19.86
CA LEU A 13 31.38 -29.53 19.44
C LEU A 13 31.62 -30.95 18.94
N ILE A 14 30.98 -31.97 19.53
CA ILE A 14 31.04 -33.35 19.04
C ILE A 14 30.46 -33.42 17.62
N LEU A 15 29.30 -32.80 17.38
CA LEU A 15 28.64 -32.78 16.08
C LEU A 15 29.49 -32.07 15.02
N ILE A 16 30.06 -30.91 15.36
CA ILE A 16 30.90 -30.10 14.46
C ILE A 16 32.20 -30.83 14.12
N THR A 17 32.89 -31.37 15.12
CA THR A 17 34.24 -31.94 14.95
C THR A 17 34.24 -33.40 14.54
N GLY A 18 33.14 -34.13 14.77
CA GLY A 18 33.07 -35.58 14.59
C GLY A 18 33.94 -36.38 15.57
N LEU A 19 34.51 -35.73 16.59
CA LEU A 19 35.35 -36.39 17.59
C LEU A 19 34.53 -37.25 18.54
N ARG A 20 35.12 -38.34 19.03
CA ARG A 20 34.53 -39.11 20.14
C ARG A 20 34.62 -38.30 21.43
N GLU A 21 33.67 -38.51 22.34
CA GLU A 21 33.57 -37.77 23.61
C GLU A 21 34.90 -37.67 24.38
N ARG A 22 35.67 -38.76 24.42
CA ARG A 22 36.96 -38.84 25.11
C ARG A 22 38.05 -38.00 24.43
N ASP A 23 38.08 -38.03 23.09
CA ASP A 23 39.06 -37.29 22.30
C ASP A 23 38.78 -35.77 22.38
N LEU A 24 37.49 -35.40 22.47
CA LEU A 24 37.08 -34.02 22.73
C LEU A 24 37.47 -33.56 24.14
N ASP A 25 37.30 -34.38 25.17
CA ASP A 25 37.68 -34.04 26.54
C ASP A 25 39.18 -33.79 26.68
N ASP A 26 40.00 -34.63 26.07
CA ASP A 26 41.45 -34.46 26.07
C ASP A 26 41.85 -33.15 25.35
N THR A 27 41.15 -32.82 24.26
CA THR A 27 41.36 -31.56 23.51
C THR A 27 40.94 -30.34 24.32
N LEU A 28 39.75 -30.35 24.92
CA LEU A 28 39.25 -29.27 25.76
C LEU A 28 40.13 -29.05 26.99
N ARG A 29 40.72 -30.11 27.55
CA ARG A 29 41.66 -30.02 28.68
C ARG A 29 42.95 -29.29 28.28
N VAL A 30 43.47 -29.53 27.08
CA VAL A 30 44.66 -28.84 26.56
C VAL A 30 44.35 -27.37 26.27
N CYS A 31 43.16 -27.08 25.73
CA CYS A 31 42.73 -25.72 25.39
C CYS A 31 42.13 -24.94 26.56
N ALA A 32 41.95 -25.54 27.74
CA ALA A 32 41.28 -24.95 28.89
C ALA A 32 41.79 -23.55 29.30
N PRO A 33 43.09 -23.22 29.24
CA PRO A 33 43.58 -21.87 29.58
C PRO A 33 43.06 -20.76 28.64
N TYR A 34 42.60 -21.14 27.45
CA TYR A 34 42.15 -20.24 26.38
C TYR A 34 40.63 -20.19 26.24
N LEU A 35 39.91 -21.00 27.02
CA LEU A 35 38.46 -21.16 26.95
C LEU A 35 37.81 -20.74 28.27
N ARG A 36 36.56 -20.28 28.17
CA ARG A 36 35.67 -20.00 29.28
C ARG A 36 34.42 -20.84 29.13
N VAL A 37 34.11 -21.62 30.16
CA VAL A 37 32.83 -22.33 30.28
C VAL A 37 31.90 -21.48 31.12
N THR A 38 30.73 -21.19 30.59
CA THR A 38 29.67 -20.43 31.27
C THR A 38 28.89 -21.33 32.24
N THR A 39 28.07 -20.73 33.10
CA THR A 39 27.21 -21.46 34.04
C THR A 39 26.15 -22.31 33.35
N SER A 40 25.81 -22.02 32.09
CA SER A 40 24.92 -22.83 31.24
C SER A 40 25.64 -23.98 30.51
N GLY A 41 26.95 -24.17 30.72
CA GLY A 41 27.73 -25.19 30.04
C GLY A 41 28.20 -24.80 28.63
N ALA A 42 27.94 -23.57 28.18
CA ALA A 42 28.41 -23.07 26.89
C ALA A 42 29.90 -22.71 26.94
N ILE A 43 30.65 -23.16 25.93
CA ILE A 43 32.10 -23.04 25.78
C ILE A 43 32.40 -21.91 24.78
N ARG A 44 33.25 -20.95 25.17
CA ARG A 44 33.68 -19.84 24.31
C ARG A 44 35.13 -19.43 24.56
N PRO A 45 35.80 -18.73 23.63
CA PRO A 45 37.13 -18.18 23.85
C PRO A 45 37.17 -17.22 25.05
N TYR A 46 38.24 -17.28 25.85
CA TYR A 46 38.38 -16.54 27.11
C TYR A 46 38.55 -15.02 26.90
N HIS A 47 39.25 -14.59 25.84
CA HIS A 47 39.58 -13.17 25.60
C HIS A 47 39.37 -12.76 24.14
N GLN A 48 38.90 -11.52 23.92
CA GLN A 48 38.67 -10.96 22.58
C GLN A 48 39.96 -10.91 21.75
N SER A 49 41.09 -10.59 22.37
CA SER A 49 42.40 -10.58 21.69
C SER A 49 42.81 -11.94 21.13
N LEU A 50 42.38 -13.06 21.73
CA LEU A 50 42.63 -14.38 21.16
C LEU A 50 41.79 -14.59 19.89
N ARG A 51 40.54 -14.12 19.88
CA ARG A 51 39.68 -14.17 18.68
C ARG A 51 40.28 -13.34 17.55
N ASP A 52 40.77 -12.14 17.87
CA ASP A 52 41.37 -11.24 16.88
C ASP A 52 42.72 -11.79 16.37
N PHE A 53 43.52 -12.38 17.26
CA PHE A 53 44.75 -13.09 16.89
C PHE A 53 44.47 -14.28 15.96
N LEU A 54 43.46 -15.10 16.26
CA LEU A 54 43.08 -16.24 15.40
C LEU A 54 42.55 -15.78 14.04
N ARG A 55 41.81 -14.66 13.98
CA ARG A 55 41.38 -14.06 12.69
C ARG A 55 42.56 -13.54 11.88
N GLN A 56 43.51 -12.85 12.50
CA GLN A 56 44.70 -12.30 11.81
C GLN A 56 45.69 -13.39 11.39
N SER A 57 45.78 -14.47 12.17
CA SER A 57 46.66 -15.62 11.88
C SER A 57 46.08 -16.59 10.84
N GLY A 58 44.81 -16.40 10.45
CA GLY A 58 44.05 -17.30 9.59
C GLY A 58 44.48 -17.35 8.12
N ASP A 59 45.42 -16.51 7.68
CA ASP A 59 45.95 -16.51 6.31
C ASP A 59 46.99 -17.61 6.02
N MET A 60 47.20 -18.55 6.95
CA MET A 60 48.00 -19.76 6.71
C MET A 60 47.16 -21.03 6.97
N HIS A 61 46.53 -21.52 5.92
CA HIS A 61 46.17 -22.93 5.67
C HIS A 61 45.32 -23.74 6.69
N ILE A 62 44.76 -23.17 7.76
CA ILE A 62 44.11 -23.99 8.83
C ILE A 62 42.61 -23.69 9.04
N TYR A 63 42.08 -22.55 8.56
CA TYR A 63 40.63 -22.27 8.56
C TYR A 63 40.09 -22.25 7.12
N PRO A 64 39.74 -23.40 6.53
CA PRO A 64 39.05 -23.37 5.26
C PRO A 64 37.69 -22.70 5.44
N ARG A 65 37.28 -21.87 4.49
CA ARG A 65 35.91 -21.31 4.42
C ARG A 65 34.85 -22.41 4.47
N ASP A 66 35.23 -23.61 4.03
CA ASP A 66 34.48 -24.86 4.17
C ASP A 66 34.10 -25.18 5.62
N THR A 67 34.84 -24.70 6.63
CA THR A 67 34.51 -24.93 8.04
C THR A 67 33.25 -24.20 8.49
N ASN A 68 33.02 -22.94 8.09
CA ASN A 68 31.77 -22.25 8.44
C ASN A 68 30.58 -22.87 7.72
N ALA A 69 30.78 -23.28 6.47
CA ALA A 69 29.80 -24.01 5.67
C ALA A 69 29.45 -25.37 6.29
N ASP A 70 30.45 -26.15 6.72
CA ASP A 70 30.31 -27.48 7.33
C ASP A 70 29.68 -27.41 8.73
N ILE A 71 30.03 -26.39 9.54
CA ILE A 71 29.37 -26.11 10.82
C ILE A 71 27.87 -25.84 10.60
N ALA A 72 27.55 -24.93 9.67
CA ALA A 72 26.17 -24.59 9.37
C ALA A 72 25.39 -25.82 8.86
N ASP A 73 25.97 -26.61 7.96
CA ASP A 73 25.33 -27.81 7.41
C ASP A 73 25.07 -28.89 8.47
N ARG A 74 26.10 -29.26 9.25
CA ARG A 74 25.99 -30.32 10.28
C ARG A 74 24.99 -29.98 11.37
N LEU A 75 25.03 -28.76 11.88
CA LEU A 75 24.09 -28.32 12.92
C LEU A 75 22.67 -28.21 12.36
N THR A 76 22.51 -27.69 11.14
CA THR A 76 21.21 -27.65 10.47
C THR A 76 20.64 -29.06 10.31
N HIS A 77 21.43 -30.01 9.83
CA HIS A 77 20.97 -31.38 9.63
C HIS A 77 20.57 -32.07 10.95
N ALA A 78 21.30 -31.82 12.04
CA ALA A 78 21.01 -32.42 13.35
C ALA A 78 19.75 -31.82 14.02
N TYR A 79 19.49 -30.52 13.83
CA TYR A 79 18.46 -29.76 14.54
C TYR A 79 17.30 -29.30 13.65
N GLN A 80 17.20 -29.79 12.41
CA GLN A 80 16.10 -29.46 11.51
C GLN A 80 14.75 -29.78 12.16
N GLY A 81 13.87 -28.77 12.24
CA GLY A 81 12.56 -28.87 12.89
C GLY A 81 12.58 -28.84 14.44
N ARG A 82 13.76 -28.80 15.07
CA ARG A 82 13.94 -28.74 16.54
C ARG A 82 14.84 -27.57 16.93
N TRP A 83 14.56 -26.41 16.36
CA TRP A 83 15.42 -25.23 16.46
C TRP A 83 15.63 -24.75 17.90
N THR A 84 14.63 -24.89 18.78
CA THR A 84 14.71 -24.52 20.21
C THR A 84 15.75 -25.33 20.99
N GLU A 85 16.14 -26.52 20.52
CA GLU A 85 17.15 -27.37 21.16
C GLU A 85 18.59 -26.85 20.91
N CYS A 86 18.78 -25.94 19.95
CA CYS A 86 20.08 -25.34 19.63
C CYS A 86 20.01 -23.80 19.54
N PRO A 87 20.02 -23.07 20.68
CA PRO A 87 20.00 -21.60 20.70
C PRO A 87 21.15 -20.96 19.92
N TYR A 88 22.32 -21.61 19.91
CA TYR A 88 23.50 -21.15 19.17
C TYR A 88 23.23 -21.07 17.66
N LEU A 89 22.62 -22.12 17.08
CA LEU A 89 22.27 -22.14 15.66
C LEU A 89 21.22 -21.07 15.35
N LEU A 90 20.21 -20.96 16.22
CA LEU A 90 19.17 -19.94 16.14
C LEU A 90 19.70 -18.51 16.23
N GLU A 91 20.89 -18.26 16.75
CA GLU A 91 21.50 -16.93 16.83
C GLU A 91 22.49 -16.70 15.67
N HIS A 92 23.34 -17.69 15.37
CA HIS A 92 24.53 -17.50 14.54
C HIS A 92 24.49 -18.16 13.16
N LEU A 93 23.43 -18.88 12.77
CA LEU A 93 23.32 -19.53 11.46
C LEU A 93 23.58 -18.54 10.31
N ALA A 94 22.87 -17.41 10.28
CA ALA A 94 23.06 -16.39 9.24
C ALA A 94 24.50 -15.85 9.18
N THR A 95 25.17 -15.73 10.34
CA THR A 95 26.56 -15.27 10.44
C THR A 95 27.54 -16.29 9.85
N HIS A 96 27.37 -17.57 10.15
CA HIS A 96 28.21 -18.63 9.56
C HIS A 96 28.05 -18.70 8.04
N LEU A 97 26.82 -18.54 7.55
CA LEU A 97 26.53 -18.56 6.13
C LEU A 97 27.07 -17.35 5.37
N ALA A 98 26.91 -16.15 5.93
CA ALA A 98 27.49 -14.93 5.39
C ALA A 98 29.03 -15.04 5.31
N ALA A 99 29.66 -15.57 6.37
CA ALA A 99 31.11 -15.77 6.41
C ALA A 99 31.62 -16.87 5.44
N ALA A 100 30.75 -17.78 5.00
CA ALA A 100 31.09 -18.82 4.01
C ALA A 100 31.03 -18.31 2.55
N CYS A 101 30.39 -17.17 2.29
CA CYS A 101 30.25 -16.60 0.95
C CYS A 101 31.53 -15.86 0.50
N THR A 102 31.90 -15.93 -0.79
CA THR A 102 33.08 -15.22 -1.33
C THR A 102 32.69 -13.94 -2.08
N PRO A 103 33.53 -12.89 -2.08
CA PRO A 103 33.28 -11.69 -2.88
C PRO A 103 33.37 -11.87 -4.41
N ALA A 104 33.82 -13.02 -4.94
CA ALA A 104 34.25 -13.15 -6.35
C ALA A 104 33.80 -14.44 -7.07
N GLY A 105 32.89 -15.25 -6.53
CA GLY A 105 32.45 -16.50 -7.16
C GLY A 105 31.01 -16.90 -6.84
N ASP A 106 30.43 -17.76 -7.68
CA ASP A 106 29.08 -18.31 -7.52
C ASP A 106 28.91 -19.01 -6.16
N ALA A 107 27.73 -18.86 -5.58
CA ALA A 107 27.39 -19.40 -4.28
C ALA A 107 27.55 -20.94 -4.23
N PRO A 108 28.34 -21.50 -3.29
CA PRO A 108 28.51 -22.95 -3.13
C PRO A 108 27.17 -23.68 -2.91
N PRO A 109 27.07 -25.00 -3.18
CA PRO A 109 25.86 -25.81 -2.92
C PRO A 109 25.29 -25.62 -1.50
N VAL A 110 26.16 -25.36 -0.52
CA VAL A 110 25.82 -25.08 0.87
C VAL A 110 24.94 -23.83 1.03
N VAL A 111 25.08 -22.81 0.17
CA VAL A 111 24.23 -21.62 0.18
C VAL A 111 22.80 -21.94 -0.29
N ARG A 112 22.62 -22.90 -1.20
CA ARG A 112 21.27 -23.34 -1.62
C ARG A 112 20.55 -24.09 -0.50
N GLN A 113 21.28 -24.93 0.23
CA GLN A 113 20.75 -25.68 1.37
C GLN A 113 20.43 -24.74 2.56
N ALA A 114 21.23 -23.69 2.72
CA ALA A 114 21.05 -22.65 3.71
C ALA A 114 19.88 -21.69 3.44
N VAL A 115 19.62 -21.35 2.16
CA VAL A 115 18.43 -20.58 1.77
C VAL A 115 17.17 -21.33 2.18
N ALA A 116 17.10 -22.65 1.95
CA ALA A 116 15.93 -23.45 2.29
C ALA A 116 15.59 -23.39 3.80
N VAL A 117 16.59 -23.31 4.66
CA VAL A 117 16.44 -23.22 6.12
C VAL A 117 16.07 -21.81 6.56
N LEU A 118 16.67 -20.79 5.95
CA LEU A 118 16.36 -19.40 6.25
C LEU A 118 14.99 -18.96 5.73
N THR A 119 14.42 -19.72 4.79
CA THR A 119 13.03 -19.60 4.33
C THR A 119 12.10 -20.62 4.98
N ASP A 120 12.59 -21.49 5.87
CA ASP A 120 11.77 -22.47 6.58
C ASP A 120 10.82 -21.73 7.55
N PRO A 121 9.50 -21.89 7.41
CA PRO A 121 8.52 -21.29 8.32
C PRO A 121 8.80 -21.60 9.80
N ALA A 122 9.26 -22.82 10.11
CA ALA A 122 9.56 -23.22 11.49
C ALA A 122 10.76 -22.46 12.05
N PHE A 123 11.79 -22.21 11.22
CA PHE A 123 12.97 -21.44 11.62
C PHE A 123 12.61 -19.97 11.81
N LEU A 124 11.94 -19.36 10.83
CA LEU A 124 11.51 -17.95 10.88
C LEU A 124 10.65 -17.68 12.12
N HIS A 125 9.67 -18.56 12.37
CA HIS A 125 8.78 -18.46 13.52
C HIS A 125 9.54 -18.57 14.84
N THR A 126 10.37 -19.60 15.01
CA THR A 126 11.12 -19.83 16.25
C THR A 126 12.10 -18.69 16.53
N ARG A 127 12.81 -18.22 15.49
CA ARG A 127 13.80 -17.15 15.61
C ARG A 127 13.14 -15.82 15.99
N ALA A 128 12.04 -15.46 15.34
CA ALA A 128 11.29 -14.26 15.70
C ALA A 128 10.66 -14.37 17.09
N ALA A 129 10.16 -15.54 17.48
CA ALA A 129 9.52 -15.74 18.79
C ALA A 129 10.50 -15.66 19.96
N THR A 130 11.77 -16.02 19.73
CA THR A 130 12.81 -16.05 20.77
C THR A 130 13.65 -14.77 20.83
N ALA A 131 14.03 -14.22 19.68
CA ALA A 131 14.93 -13.08 19.57
C ALA A 131 14.25 -11.78 19.09
N GLY A 132 12.98 -11.84 18.70
CA GLY A 132 12.22 -10.71 18.17
C GLY A 132 12.39 -10.50 16.67
N ILE A 133 11.54 -9.65 16.09
CA ILE A 133 11.51 -9.40 14.63
C ILE A 133 12.78 -8.70 14.12
N ASP A 134 13.42 -7.89 14.97
CA ASP A 134 14.65 -7.18 14.62
C ASP A 134 15.86 -8.12 14.42
N ALA A 135 15.83 -9.32 15.02
CA ALA A 135 16.85 -10.33 14.80
C ALA A 135 16.81 -10.83 13.34
N LEU A 136 15.62 -11.14 12.82
CA LEU A 136 15.45 -11.54 11.42
C LEU A 136 15.90 -10.44 10.44
N ARG A 137 15.66 -9.17 10.76
CA ARG A 137 16.16 -8.04 9.96
C ARG A 137 17.68 -7.94 9.96
N ALA A 138 18.31 -8.20 11.11
CA ALA A 138 19.77 -8.22 11.18
C ALA A 138 20.36 -9.36 10.34
N ASP A 139 19.65 -10.49 10.22
CA ASP A 139 20.07 -11.60 9.36
C ASP A 139 19.91 -11.27 7.89
N GLU A 140 18.78 -10.68 7.51
CA GLU A 140 18.55 -10.17 6.15
C GLU A 140 19.70 -9.26 5.72
N ALA A 141 20.01 -8.24 6.51
CA ALA A 141 21.04 -7.26 6.17
C ALA A 141 22.40 -7.93 5.95
N ARG A 142 22.79 -8.86 6.84
CA ARG A 142 24.05 -9.62 6.73
C ARG A 142 24.09 -10.50 5.48
N LEU A 143 22.98 -11.18 5.18
CA LEU A 143 22.89 -12.09 4.04
C LEU A 143 22.87 -11.35 2.71
N LEU A 144 22.15 -10.23 2.63
CA LEU A 144 22.12 -9.38 1.44
C LEU A 144 23.47 -8.73 1.16
N GLU A 145 24.21 -8.34 2.21
CA GLU A 145 25.58 -7.82 2.05
C GLU A 145 26.55 -8.91 1.56
N ALA A 146 26.40 -10.14 2.04
CA ALA A 146 27.27 -11.26 1.69
C ALA A 146 26.96 -11.89 0.32
N LEU A 147 25.70 -11.85 -0.13
CA LEU A 147 25.23 -12.50 -1.36
C LEU A 147 25.09 -11.50 -2.52
N ARG A 148 26.00 -11.54 -3.51
CA ARG A 148 25.89 -10.73 -4.75
C ARG A 148 24.60 -11.00 -5.54
N THR A 149 24.14 -12.25 -5.56
CA THR A 149 22.88 -12.68 -6.19
C THR A 149 22.08 -13.53 -5.20
N PRO A 150 21.30 -12.90 -4.31
CA PRO A 150 20.51 -13.64 -3.34
C PRO A 150 19.41 -14.43 -4.05
N HIS A 151 19.06 -15.60 -3.49
CA HIS A 151 18.01 -16.45 -4.06
C HIS A 151 16.65 -15.72 -4.01
N PRO A 152 15.82 -15.79 -5.07
CA PRO A 152 14.54 -15.08 -5.12
C PRO A 152 13.61 -15.37 -3.94
N GLU A 153 13.58 -16.61 -3.44
CA GLU A 153 12.74 -16.99 -2.31
C GLU A 153 13.20 -16.38 -0.98
N LEU A 154 14.52 -16.22 -0.78
CA LEU A 154 15.07 -15.53 0.39
C LEU A 154 14.66 -14.06 0.36
N ILE A 155 14.86 -13.40 -0.79
CA ILE A 155 14.48 -12.00 -0.98
C ILE A 155 12.99 -11.83 -0.72
N ALA A 156 12.14 -12.67 -1.30
CA ALA A 156 10.69 -12.60 -1.13
C ALA A 156 10.26 -12.78 0.33
N ALA A 157 10.84 -13.76 1.05
CA ALA A 157 10.53 -14.02 2.45
C ALA A 157 10.87 -12.82 3.35
N TYR A 158 12.07 -12.27 3.21
CA TYR A 158 12.52 -11.17 4.06
C TYR A 158 11.93 -9.81 3.65
N GLN A 159 11.64 -9.59 2.37
CA GLN A 159 10.83 -8.45 1.93
C GLN A 159 9.42 -8.48 2.52
N ALA A 160 8.77 -9.66 2.57
CA ALA A 160 7.49 -9.84 3.23
C ALA A 160 7.56 -9.49 4.73
N ILE A 161 8.60 -9.98 5.43
CA ILE A 161 8.86 -9.63 6.84
C ILE A 161 9.03 -8.12 7.01
N ARG A 162 9.80 -7.47 6.12
CA ARG A 162 10.08 -6.04 6.17
C ARG A 162 8.82 -5.20 6.00
N ARG A 163 7.95 -5.56 5.06
CA ARG A 163 6.66 -4.88 4.83
C ARG A 163 5.76 -4.96 6.06
N GLN A 164 5.74 -6.11 6.72
CA GLN A 164 4.89 -6.35 7.89
C GLN A 164 5.53 -5.96 9.21
N THR A 165 6.74 -5.40 9.20
CA THR A 165 7.50 -5.09 10.43
C THR A 165 6.73 -4.13 11.35
N HIS A 166 5.97 -3.18 10.80
CA HIS A 166 5.18 -2.25 11.61
C HIS A 166 4.07 -2.97 12.40
N HIS A 167 3.38 -3.94 11.78
CA HIS A 167 2.34 -4.73 12.42
C HIS A 167 2.90 -5.81 13.36
N LEU A 168 4.13 -6.27 13.10
CA LEU A 168 4.82 -7.26 13.93
C LEU A 168 5.53 -6.64 15.15
N ARG A 169 5.61 -5.30 15.24
CA ARG A 169 6.14 -4.61 16.43
C ARG A 169 5.17 -4.80 17.60
N GLY A 170 5.69 -5.33 18.70
CA GLY A 170 4.87 -5.67 19.87
C GLY A 170 4.12 -7.00 19.75
N TRP A 171 4.37 -7.78 18.69
CA TRP A 171 3.87 -9.14 18.56
C TRP A 171 4.27 -9.98 19.79
N ASN A 172 3.27 -10.62 20.40
CA ASN A 172 3.45 -11.54 21.51
C ASN A 172 3.18 -12.98 21.05
N PRO A 173 4.23 -13.79 20.81
CA PRO A 173 4.08 -15.16 20.32
C PRO A 173 3.23 -16.06 21.24
N ARG A 174 3.12 -15.73 22.54
CA ARG A 174 2.31 -16.51 23.48
C ARG A 174 0.82 -16.27 23.33
N GLN A 175 0.42 -15.07 22.90
CA GLN A 175 -0.98 -14.71 22.72
C GLN A 175 -1.43 -14.96 21.27
N GLN A 176 -0.52 -14.83 20.31
CA GLN A 176 -0.81 -14.92 18.88
C GLN A 176 0.26 -15.77 18.17
N PRO A 177 0.29 -17.09 18.38
CA PRO A 177 1.38 -17.94 17.90
C PRO A 177 1.47 -17.96 16.37
N GLY A 178 0.34 -17.93 15.64
CA GLY A 178 0.34 -17.98 14.18
C GLY A 178 0.53 -16.63 13.47
N PHE A 179 0.54 -15.50 14.19
CA PHE A 179 0.36 -14.17 13.58
C PHE A 179 1.44 -13.80 12.56
N LEU A 180 2.72 -14.02 12.90
CA LEU A 180 3.82 -13.81 11.95
C LEU A 180 3.63 -14.60 10.67
N LEU A 181 3.35 -15.90 10.79
CA LEU A 181 3.20 -16.79 9.66
C LEU A 181 1.99 -16.44 8.81
N GLN A 182 0.90 -15.99 9.43
CA GLN A 182 -0.30 -15.54 8.74
C GLN A 182 -0.05 -14.26 7.92
N GLN A 183 0.74 -13.33 8.46
CA GLN A 183 1.18 -12.13 7.72
C GLN A 183 2.10 -12.48 6.55
N LEU A 184 3.02 -13.43 6.74
CA LEU A 184 3.88 -13.92 5.66
C LEU A 184 3.09 -14.70 4.61
N LEU A 185 2.09 -15.49 5.02
CA LEU A 185 1.21 -16.19 4.09
C LEU A 185 0.49 -15.20 3.17
N TYR A 186 -0.03 -14.11 3.72
CA TYR A 186 -0.66 -13.05 2.92
C TYR A 186 0.31 -12.44 1.89
N GLU A 187 1.49 -12.01 2.33
CA GLU A 187 2.48 -11.40 1.44
C GLU A 187 2.99 -12.36 0.36
N THR A 188 3.12 -13.64 0.69
CA THR A 188 3.60 -14.66 -0.26
C THR A 188 2.54 -15.06 -1.27
N VAL A 189 1.27 -15.09 -0.88
CA VAL A 189 0.13 -15.23 -1.80
C VAL A 189 0.05 -14.00 -2.72
N ALA A 190 0.09 -12.79 -2.15
CA ALA A 190 0.03 -11.55 -2.92
C ALA A 190 1.27 -11.33 -3.82
N GLY A 191 2.43 -11.85 -3.44
CA GLY A 191 3.67 -11.82 -4.21
C GLY A 191 3.86 -12.99 -5.17
N GLY A 192 2.90 -13.92 -5.27
CA GLY A 192 2.96 -15.06 -6.20
C GLY A 192 4.00 -16.14 -5.87
N ASN A 193 4.58 -16.14 -4.66
CA ASN A 193 5.58 -17.14 -4.25
C ASN A 193 4.91 -18.42 -3.74
N LEU A 194 4.53 -19.29 -4.68
CA LEU A 194 3.80 -20.53 -4.38
C LEU A 194 4.59 -21.53 -3.51
N THR A 195 5.92 -21.57 -3.62
CA THR A 195 6.75 -22.49 -2.83
C THR A 195 6.67 -22.15 -1.35
N LEU A 196 6.94 -20.89 -1.01
CA LEU A 196 6.92 -20.41 0.37
C LEU A 196 5.49 -20.38 0.92
N THR A 197 4.50 -19.98 0.11
CA THR A 197 3.08 -20.04 0.46
C THR A 197 2.68 -21.45 0.91
N ARG A 198 3.04 -22.48 0.13
CA ARG A 198 2.72 -23.87 0.46
C ARG A 198 3.46 -24.37 1.69
N ALA A 199 4.72 -23.94 1.89
CA ALA A 199 5.49 -24.30 3.08
C ALA A 199 4.86 -23.71 4.35
N ILE A 200 4.52 -22.41 4.34
CA ILE A 200 3.89 -21.72 5.47
C ILE A 200 2.53 -22.35 5.79
N ALA A 201 1.69 -22.57 4.78
CA ALA A 201 0.37 -23.18 4.98
C ALA A 201 0.48 -24.58 5.61
N ARG A 202 1.40 -25.42 5.12
CA ARG A 202 1.63 -26.76 5.70
C ARG A 202 2.09 -26.71 7.15
N TYR A 203 2.95 -25.75 7.50
CA TYR A 203 3.45 -25.61 8.86
C TYR A 203 2.34 -25.14 9.82
N LEU A 204 1.55 -24.15 9.40
CA LEU A 204 0.35 -23.70 10.13
C LEU A 204 -0.62 -24.86 10.39
N ASP A 205 -0.88 -25.70 9.39
CA ASP A 205 -1.75 -26.88 9.51
C ASP A 205 -1.15 -27.96 10.45
N GLN A 206 0.15 -28.23 10.38
CA GLN A 206 0.82 -29.25 11.19
C GLN A 206 0.80 -28.93 12.69
N GLU A 207 1.11 -27.68 13.03
CA GLU A 207 1.13 -27.20 14.42
C GLU A 207 -0.26 -26.83 14.95
N GLN A 208 -1.31 -27.01 14.12
CA GLN A 208 -2.70 -26.68 14.45
C GLN A 208 -2.89 -25.24 14.94
N PHE A 209 -2.07 -24.32 14.44
CA PHE A 209 -2.25 -22.91 14.76
C PHE A 209 -3.58 -22.43 14.18
N PRO A 210 -4.46 -21.80 14.96
CA PRO A 210 -5.62 -21.14 14.39
C PRO A 210 -5.11 -20.04 13.45
N HIS A 211 -5.57 -20.04 12.20
CA HIS A 211 -5.08 -19.08 11.19
C HIS A 211 -6.13 -18.82 10.12
N LEU A 212 -6.09 -17.59 9.58
CA LEU A 212 -6.84 -17.28 8.37
C LEU A 212 -5.98 -17.63 7.16
N ARG A 213 -6.43 -18.59 6.37
CA ARG A 213 -5.82 -18.92 5.09
C ARG A 213 -6.32 -17.93 4.05
N THR A 214 -5.42 -17.14 3.47
CA THR A 214 -5.77 -16.32 2.31
C THR A 214 -6.05 -17.23 1.13
N LEU A 215 -7.33 -17.30 0.69
CA LEU A 215 -7.73 -18.04 -0.50
C LEU A 215 -7.47 -17.21 -1.75
N TRP A 216 -7.74 -15.91 -1.65
CA TRP A 216 -7.48 -14.92 -2.68
C TRP A 216 -7.36 -13.55 -2.03
N ALA A 217 -6.44 -12.72 -2.51
CA ALA A 217 -6.42 -11.30 -2.22
C ALA A 217 -6.28 -10.60 -3.57
N THR A 218 -7.20 -9.68 -3.85
CA THR A 218 -6.92 -8.66 -4.88
C THR A 218 -6.07 -7.61 -4.19
N ARG A 219 -4.78 -7.55 -4.49
CA ARG A 219 -4.07 -6.28 -4.31
C ARG A 219 -4.70 -5.29 -5.26
N GLY A 220 -4.79 -4.03 -4.85
CA GLY A 220 -5.36 -2.93 -5.57
C GLY A 220 -4.87 -3.00 -7.00
N SER A 221 -5.78 -3.43 -7.88
CA SER A 221 -5.54 -3.92 -9.24
C SER A 221 -4.51 -5.06 -9.38
N ASP A 222 -4.81 -6.08 -10.19
CA ASP A 222 -3.81 -6.99 -10.80
C ASP A 222 -2.82 -6.23 -11.73
N GLN A 223 -2.75 -4.90 -11.61
CA GLN A 223 -1.98 -4.00 -12.45
C GLN A 223 -0.70 -3.54 -11.73
N LEU A 224 -0.62 -3.56 -10.39
CA LEU A 224 0.60 -3.16 -9.69
C LEU A 224 1.73 -4.21 -9.83
N ILE A 225 2.75 -3.92 -10.63
CA ILE A 225 3.88 -4.82 -10.92
C ILE A 225 5.02 -4.63 -9.91
N HIS A 226 5.39 -3.39 -9.61
CA HIS A 226 6.52 -3.07 -8.72
C HIS A 226 6.22 -1.91 -7.77
N THR A 227 6.78 -1.99 -6.57
CA THR A 227 6.90 -0.87 -5.62
C THR A 227 8.38 -0.53 -5.45
N LEU A 228 8.79 0.65 -5.91
CA LEU A 228 10.20 1.07 -5.93
C LEU A 228 10.60 1.60 -4.55
N SER A 229 11.26 0.75 -3.76
CA SER A 229 11.60 1.03 -2.36
C SER A 229 13.08 1.40 -2.20
N GLY A 230 13.37 2.61 -1.72
CA GLY A 230 14.74 3.04 -1.40
C GLY A 230 14.86 4.49 -0.94
N HIS A 231 13.96 5.36 -1.41
CA HIS A 231 13.87 6.73 -0.88
C HIS A 231 13.48 6.75 0.60
N THR A 232 14.04 7.70 1.35
CA THR A 232 13.79 7.87 2.80
C THR A 232 12.76 8.96 3.10
N ALA A 233 12.25 9.63 2.06
CA ALA A 233 11.23 10.66 2.10
C ALA A 233 10.32 10.54 0.85
N PRO A 234 9.20 11.29 0.77
CA PRO A 234 8.29 11.27 -0.38
C PRO A 234 8.98 11.49 -1.73
N ALA A 235 8.61 10.69 -2.72
CA ALA A 235 9.05 10.85 -4.11
C ALA A 235 8.05 11.72 -4.87
N GLY A 236 8.44 12.95 -5.17
CA GLY A 236 7.58 13.95 -5.79
C GLY A 236 7.60 13.97 -7.32
N ALA A 237 8.65 13.42 -7.95
CA ALA A 237 8.86 13.49 -9.39
C ALA A 237 9.24 12.13 -9.98
N VAL A 238 8.81 11.86 -11.22
CA VAL A 238 9.12 10.62 -11.93
C VAL A 238 9.28 10.85 -13.44
N ALA A 239 10.21 10.13 -14.05
CA ALA A 239 10.39 10.09 -15.50
C ALA A 239 10.80 8.67 -15.96
N VAL A 240 10.49 8.33 -17.21
CA VAL A 240 10.82 7.02 -17.82
C VAL A 240 11.75 7.26 -19.01
N THR A 241 12.70 6.34 -19.24
CA THR A 241 13.58 6.43 -20.41
C THR A 241 12.82 6.13 -21.72
N PRO A 242 13.23 6.72 -22.87
CA PRO A 242 12.60 6.48 -24.18
C PRO A 242 12.63 5.03 -24.67
N ASP A 243 13.49 4.19 -24.11
CA ASP A 243 13.54 2.75 -24.40
C ASP A 243 12.64 1.92 -23.46
N GLY A 244 12.00 2.57 -22.47
CA GLY A 244 11.15 1.93 -21.47
C GLY A 244 11.90 1.06 -20.47
N SER A 245 13.24 1.07 -20.46
CA SER A 245 14.02 0.16 -19.62
C SER A 245 14.25 0.68 -18.20
N ARG A 246 14.21 2.00 -17.99
CA ARG A 246 14.55 2.62 -16.70
C ARG A 246 13.53 3.67 -16.26
N VAL A 247 13.43 3.83 -14.93
CA VAL A 247 12.67 4.89 -14.27
C VAL A 247 13.61 5.74 -13.44
N ILE A 248 13.40 7.06 -13.45
CA ILE A 248 14.13 8.00 -12.60
C ILE A 248 13.13 8.65 -11.66
N THR A 249 13.42 8.66 -10.36
CA THR A 249 12.54 9.23 -9.33
C THR A 249 13.28 10.32 -8.57
N GLY A 250 12.63 11.45 -8.33
CA GLY A 250 13.14 12.56 -7.50
C GLY A 250 12.40 12.62 -6.17
N SER A 251 13.14 12.84 -5.08
CA SER A 251 12.61 12.72 -3.72
C SER A 251 12.98 13.91 -2.82
N ASP A 252 12.14 14.10 -1.81
CA ASP A 252 12.36 15.05 -0.71
C ASP A 252 13.58 14.69 0.16
N ASP A 253 14.17 13.51 -0.03
CA ASP A 253 15.43 13.12 0.61
C ASP A 253 16.68 13.76 -0.02
N GLY A 254 16.48 14.58 -1.05
CA GLY A 254 17.54 15.29 -1.77
C GLY A 254 18.30 14.43 -2.77
N THR A 255 17.81 13.21 -3.05
CA THR A 255 18.39 12.31 -4.05
C THR A 255 17.43 12.08 -5.21
N ALA A 256 18.00 11.79 -6.38
CA ALA A 256 17.27 11.11 -7.44
C ALA A 256 17.78 9.68 -7.57
N ARG A 257 16.92 8.73 -7.92
CA ARG A 257 17.28 7.31 -8.09
C ARG A 257 16.89 6.81 -9.46
N VAL A 258 17.73 5.95 -10.02
CA VAL A 258 17.52 5.28 -11.31
C VAL A 258 17.21 3.82 -11.03
N TRP A 259 16.12 3.32 -11.60
CA TRP A 259 15.60 1.98 -11.40
C TRP A 259 15.51 1.25 -12.73
N ASP A 260 15.73 -0.06 -12.70
CA ASP A 260 15.41 -0.95 -13.80
C ASP A 260 13.92 -1.31 -13.75
N LEU A 261 13.17 -0.99 -14.81
CA LEU A 261 11.71 -1.17 -14.86
C LEU A 261 11.32 -2.66 -14.89
N THR A 262 12.15 -3.52 -15.46
CA THR A 262 11.85 -4.96 -15.61
C THR A 262 12.00 -5.73 -14.30
N THR A 263 12.96 -5.33 -13.47
CA THR A 263 13.34 -6.04 -12.25
C THR A 263 12.95 -5.30 -10.96
N GLY A 264 12.60 -4.01 -11.07
CA GLY A 264 12.34 -3.12 -9.93
C GLY A 264 13.58 -2.82 -9.08
N ARG A 265 14.79 -3.13 -9.56
CA ARG A 265 16.04 -2.91 -8.83
C ARG A 265 16.57 -1.50 -9.02
N GLU A 266 17.19 -0.94 -7.99
CA GLU A 266 17.94 0.30 -8.09
C GLU A 266 19.25 0.08 -8.86
N LEU A 267 19.49 0.90 -9.88
CA LEU A 267 20.72 0.93 -10.68
C LEU A 267 21.70 1.98 -10.14
N HIS A 268 21.23 3.19 -9.85
CA HIS A 268 22.05 4.32 -9.40
C HIS A 268 21.31 5.22 -8.41
N THR A 269 22.04 5.72 -7.40
CA THR A 269 21.62 6.85 -6.57
C THR A 269 22.37 8.11 -7.02
N LEU A 270 21.66 9.09 -7.57
CA LEU A 270 22.19 10.38 -8.02
C LEU A 270 22.24 11.33 -6.82
N THR A 271 23.44 11.55 -6.29
CA THR A 271 23.68 12.34 -5.08
C THR A 271 24.40 13.64 -5.42
N GLY A 272 23.92 14.76 -4.89
CA GLY A 272 24.54 16.07 -5.12
C GLY A 272 23.66 17.26 -4.74
N HIS A 273 22.34 17.12 -4.85
CA HIS A 273 21.39 18.13 -4.37
C HIS A 273 21.38 18.20 -2.85
N THR A 274 21.21 19.42 -2.32
CA THR A 274 21.20 19.67 -0.86
C THR A 274 19.79 19.88 -0.30
N THR A 275 18.79 19.89 -1.17
CA THR A 275 17.37 20.11 -0.86
C THR A 275 16.52 19.13 -1.69
N PRO A 276 15.20 19.01 -1.42
CA PRO A 276 14.29 18.17 -2.18
C PRO A 276 14.41 18.29 -3.71
N VAL A 277 14.46 17.14 -4.37
CA VAL A 277 14.44 17.04 -5.84
C VAL A 277 12.99 17.02 -6.31
N GLY A 278 12.48 18.20 -6.68
CA GLY A 278 11.09 18.40 -7.07
C GLY A 278 10.78 18.11 -8.54
N ALA A 279 11.80 17.87 -9.37
CA ALA A 279 11.63 17.72 -10.81
C ALA A 279 12.66 16.76 -11.44
N VAL A 280 12.20 15.91 -12.36
CA VAL A 280 13.04 14.97 -13.09
C VAL A 280 12.60 14.89 -14.54
N ALA A 281 13.55 14.92 -15.48
CA ALA A 281 13.33 14.68 -16.90
C ALA A 281 14.43 13.77 -17.48
N VAL A 282 14.17 13.16 -18.63
CA VAL A 282 15.13 12.34 -19.38
C VAL A 282 15.29 12.92 -20.77
N THR A 283 16.52 12.89 -21.31
CA THR A 283 16.77 13.30 -22.69
C THR A 283 16.18 12.32 -23.69
N SER A 284 15.81 12.79 -24.88
CA SER A 284 15.21 11.98 -25.95
C SER A 284 16.11 10.84 -26.44
N ASP A 285 17.43 10.94 -26.24
CA ASP A 285 18.40 9.88 -26.51
C ASP A 285 18.46 8.79 -25.42
N GLY A 286 17.80 9.02 -24.27
CA GLY A 286 17.75 8.10 -23.13
C GLY A 286 19.03 7.99 -22.30
N PHE A 287 20.07 8.78 -22.61
CA PHE A 287 21.37 8.66 -21.96
C PHE A 287 21.58 9.59 -20.78
N ARG A 288 20.74 10.62 -20.63
CA ARG A 288 20.91 11.61 -19.55
C ARG A 288 19.63 11.81 -18.74
N ALA A 289 19.80 11.90 -17.42
CA ALA A 289 18.77 12.39 -16.52
C ALA A 289 19.04 13.85 -16.19
N ILE A 290 17.98 14.63 -16.03
CA ILE A 290 18.03 16.02 -15.60
C ILE A 290 17.21 16.12 -14.33
N THR A 291 17.83 16.58 -13.25
CA THR A 291 17.17 16.75 -11.95
C THR A 291 17.21 18.21 -11.56
N GLY A 292 16.13 18.69 -10.96
CA GLY A 292 16.09 20.03 -10.40
C GLY A 292 15.64 19.99 -8.96
N ALA A 293 16.27 20.82 -8.13
CA ALA A 293 15.98 20.93 -6.71
C ALA A 293 15.77 22.38 -6.25
N ASP A 294 15.24 22.53 -5.04
CA ASP A 294 15.04 23.82 -4.38
C ASP A 294 16.37 24.51 -3.98
N ASP A 295 17.52 23.88 -4.24
CA ASP A 295 18.86 24.42 -3.95
C ASP A 295 19.31 25.46 -4.99
N GLY A 296 18.45 25.75 -5.97
CA GLY A 296 18.73 26.69 -7.05
C GLY A 296 19.55 26.08 -8.19
N THR A 297 19.73 24.76 -8.21
CA THR A 297 20.52 24.06 -9.21
C THR A 297 19.69 23.07 -10.02
N VAL A 298 20.05 22.94 -11.30
CA VAL A 298 19.61 21.85 -12.17
C VAL A 298 20.83 21.06 -12.58
N ARG A 299 20.80 19.74 -12.40
CA ARG A 299 21.94 18.85 -12.67
C ARG A 299 21.61 17.89 -13.80
N ALA A 300 22.56 17.73 -14.71
CA ALA A 300 22.51 16.72 -15.76
C ALA A 300 23.41 15.54 -15.36
N TRP A 301 22.90 14.32 -15.49
CA TRP A 301 23.55 13.08 -15.07
C TRP A 301 23.66 12.13 -16.24
N ASP A 302 24.75 11.39 -16.30
CA ASP A 302 24.91 10.26 -17.21
C ASP A 302 24.19 9.04 -16.62
N LEU A 303 23.18 8.53 -17.32
CA LEU A 303 22.36 7.42 -16.84
C LEU A 303 23.10 6.07 -16.84
N MET A 304 24.20 5.94 -17.58
CA MET A 304 24.97 4.70 -17.66
C MET A 304 25.93 4.54 -16.48
N THR A 305 26.45 5.66 -15.99
CA THR A 305 27.48 5.70 -14.94
C THR A 305 26.97 6.26 -13.62
N GLY A 306 25.84 6.98 -13.63
CA GLY A 306 25.31 7.71 -12.48
C GLY A 306 26.12 8.96 -12.11
N GLN A 307 27.05 9.38 -12.97
CA GLN A 307 27.93 10.53 -12.71
C GLN A 307 27.29 11.84 -13.17
N GLU A 308 27.58 12.93 -12.46
CA GLU A 308 27.17 14.27 -12.86
C GLU A 308 27.98 14.75 -14.07
N ILE A 309 27.29 15.30 -15.07
CA ILE A 309 27.86 15.90 -16.29
C ILE A 309 27.98 17.42 -16.11
N HIS A 310 26.88 18.08 -15.74
CA HIS A 310 26.80 19.53 -15.60
C HIS A 310 25.92 19.93 -14.41
N THR A 311 26.32 20.99 -13.71
CA THR A 311 25.45 21.75 -12.80
C THR A 311 25.14 23.10 -13.44
N LEU A 312 23.87 23.36 -13.69
CA LEU A 312 23.33 24.63 -14.18
C LEU A 312 22.90 25.49 -12.99
N THR A 313 23.33 26.75 -12.97
CA THR A 313 23.08 27.69 -11.86
C THR A 313 22.56 29.02 -12.40
N GLY A 314 21.71 29.71 -11.66
CA GLY A 314 21.10 30.99 -12.10
C GLY A 314 19.57 31.01 -12.07
N TYR A 315 18.95 29.90 -11.69
CA TYR A 315 17.54 29.81 -11.31
C TYR A 315 17.32 30.41 -9.91
N VAL A 316 16.18 31.07 -9.70
CA VAL A 316 15.81 31.65 -8.40
C VAL A 316 15.09 30.58 -7.58
N ALA A 317 15.73 30.10 -6.51
CA ALA A 317 15.12 29.15 -5.59
C ALA A 317 13.90 29.76 -4.85
N PRO A 318 12.89 28.95 -4.50
CA PRO A 318 11.76 29.41 -3.69
C PRO A 318 12.23 29.88 -2.31
N THR A 319 11.67 30.98 -1.80
CA THR A 319 11.94 31.40 -0.40
C THR A 319 11.12 30.56 0.59
N GLU A 320 11.58 30.41 1.83
CA GLU A 320 10.86 29.65 2.88
C GLU A 320 9.43 30.14 3.13
N ALA A 321 9.20 31.45 3.00
CA ALA A 321 7.86 32.05 3.12
C ALA A 321 6.93 31.59 1.98
N MET A 322 7.48 31.42 0.77
CA MET A 322 6.75 30.94 -0.40
C MET A 322 6.46 29.44 -0.31
N ALA A 323 7.43 28.65 0.17
CA ALA A 323 7.26 27.20 0.41
C ALA A 323 6.15 26.88 1.42
N ARG A 324 5.88 27.79 2.38
CA ARG A 324 4.74 27.68 3.30
C ARG A 324 3.40 28.02 2.66
N ALA A 325 3.38 28.86 1.62
CA ALA A 325 2.16 29.27 0.94
C ALA A 325 1.61 28.19 -0.01
N THR A 326 2.47 27.32 -0.55
CA THR A 326 2.08 26.22 -1.45
C THR A 326 1.79 24.90 -0.74
N ASN A 327 1.66 24.90 0.60
CA ASN A 327 1.45 23.69 1.43
C ASN A 327 2.44 22.55 1.13
N GLY A 328 3.67 22.88 0.74
CA GLY A 328 4.70 21.90 0.40
C GLY A 328 4.60 21.31 -1.00
N ASN A 329 3.74 21.80 -1.90
CA ASN A 329 3.76 21.46 -3.34
C ASN A 329 4.95 22.14 -4.03
N ARG A 330 6.07 21.41 -4.10
CA ARG A 330 7.40 21.86 -4.57
C ARG A 330 7.70 21.33 -5.97
N ALA A 331 6.83 21.61 -6.93
CA ALA A 331 7.05 21.15 -8.31
C ALA A 331 7.72 22.26 -9.12
N MET A 332 9.04 22.15 -9.30
CA MET A 332 9.70 22.81 -10.42
C MET A 332 9.32 22.07 -11.70
N ALA A 333 9.08 22.80 -12.79
CA ALA A 333 8.76 22.18 -14.06
C ALA A 333 10.00 22.05 -14.94
N LEU A 334 10.30 20.82 -15.38
CA LEU A 334 11.44 20.52 -16.25
C LEU A 334 10.98 19.74 -17.48
N ALA A 335 11.47 20.15 -18.64
CA ALA A 335 11.33 19.40 -19.88
C ALA A 335 12.62 19.46 -20.70
N SER A 336 12.82 18.51 -21.61
CA SER A 336 14.00 18.41 -22.45
C SER A 336 13.63 17.96 -23.87
N ASP A 337 14.28 18.54 -24.87
CA ASP A 337 14.24 18.05 -26.26
C ASP A 337 15.48 17.19 -26.62
N GLY A 338 16.35 16.92 -25.65
CA GLY A 338 17.63 16.22 -25.81
C GLY A 338 18.83 17.15 -26.00
N SER A 339 18.64 18.33 -26.58
CA SER A 339 19.68 19.34 -26.78
C SER A 339 19.56 20.52 -25.81
N ARG A 340 18.34 20.83 -25.38
CA ARG A 340 17.99 21.92 -24.50
C ARG A 340 17.18 21.42 -23.30
N VAL A 341 17.32 22.11 -22.18
CA VAL A 341 16.43 21.97 -21.01
C VAL A 341 15.64 23.24 -20.82
N ILE A 342 14.35 23.07 -20.50
CA ILE A 342 13.39 24.15 -20.31
C ILE A 342 12.90 24.08 -18.87
N ILE A 343 13.06 25.19 -18.16
CA ILE A 343 12.88 25.29 -16.72
C ILE A 343 11.82 26.35 -16.44
N GLY A 344 10.70 25.94 -15.84
CA GLY A 344 9.69 26.87 -15.31
C GLY A 344 10.10 27.37 -13.93
N SER A 345 9.94 28.67 -13.67
CA SER A 345 10.32 29.29 -12.40
C SER A 345 9.16 29.91 -11.64
N GLU A 346 9.34 29.96 -10.32
CA GLU A 346 8.45 30.66 -9.38
C GLU A 346 8.37 32.17 -9.65
N ASP A 347 9.38 32.78 -10.30
CA ASP A 347 9.36 34.19 -10.69
C ASP A 347 8.50 34.49 -11.95
N GLY A 348 7.84 33.47 -12.50
CA GLY A 348 7.03 33.57 -13.71
C GLY A 348 7.84 33.54 -15.01
N THR A 349 9.17 33.37 -14.94
CA THR A 349 10.01 33.20 -16.13
C THR A 349 10.15 31.73 -16.49
N VAL A 350 10.34 31.48 -17.79
CA VAL A 350 10.70 30.15 -18.30
C VAL A 350 12.07 30.28 -18.97
N ARG A 351 13.05 29.50 -18.52
CA ARG A 351 14.43 29.60 -19.01
C ARG A 351 14.79 28.41 -19.86
N VAL A 352 15.46 28.67 -20.98
CA VAL A 352 15.92 27.66 -21.93
C VAL A 352 17.43 27.61 -21.88
N TRP A 353 17.99 26.42 -21.68
CA TRP A 353 19.43 26.19 -21.55
C TRP A 353 19.89 25.17 -22.55
N ASP A 354 21.14 25.30 -22.99
CA ASP A 354 21.81 24.33 -23.85
C ASP A 354 22.52 23.27 -22.99
N LEU A 355 22.17 21.99 -23.19
CA LEU A 355 22.72 20.86 -22.41
C LEU A 355 24.13 20.46 -22.82
N THR A 356 24.63 20.94 -23.96
CA THR A 356 25.99 20.64 -24.46
C THR A 356 27.01 21.61 -23.88
N THR A 357 26.63 22.87 -23.75
CA THR A 357 27.49 23.97 -23.33
C THR A 357 27.21 24.45 -21.91
N GLY A 358 26.06 24.07 -21.34
CA GLY A 358 25.60 24.53 -20.04
C GLY A 358 25.26 26.02 -19.99
N ARG A 359 25.00 26.65 -21.14
CA ARG A 359 24.69 28.09 -21.23
C ARG A 359 23.19 28.32 -21.29
N GLU A 360 22.74 29.38 -20.62
CA GLU A 360 21.39 29.91 -20.79
C GLU A 360 21.25 30.49 -22.21
N LEU A 361 20.31 29.97 -22.98
CA LEU A 361 19.99 30.41 -24.34
C LEU A 361 18.98 31.55 -24.33
N ARG A 362 17.96 31.47 -23.45
CA ARG A 362 16.82 32.39 -23.48
C ARG A 362 16.07 32.44 -22.15
N ILE A 363 15.48 33.61 -21.88
CA ILE A 363 14.46 33.82 -20.85
C ILE A 363 13.16 34.20 -21.55
N LEU A 364 12.11 33.42 -21.33
CA LEU A 364 10.75 33.68 -21.79
C LEU A 364 10.01 34.39 -20.65
N THR A 365 9.49 35.59 -20.93
CA THR A 365 8.80 36.44 -19.96
C THR A 365 7.36 36.62 -20.40
N GLY A 366 6.40 36.46 -19.49
CA GLY A 366 4.99 36.65 -19.82
C GLY A 366 4.01 36.09 -18.80
N HIS A 367 4.38 35.05 -18.04
CA HIS A 367 3.58 34.62 -16.89
C HIS A 367 3.68 35.64 -15.75
N THR A 368 2.56 35.86 -15.06
CA THR A 368 2.47 36.81 -13.93
C THR A 368 2.49 36.12 -12.56
N GLY A 369 2.58 34.80 -12.56
CA GLY A 369 2.75 33.98 -11.35
C GLY A 369 3.59 32.74 -11.64
N PRO A 370 3.80 31.88 -10.62
CA PRO A 370 4.66 30.71 -10.71
C PRO A 370 4.30 29.77 -11.86
N VAL A 371 5.31 29.27 -12.57
CA VAL A 371 5.17 28.25 -13.62
C VAL A 371 5.39 26.87 -13.00
N GLN A 372 4.34 26.06 -12.92
CA GLN A 372 4.37 24.74 -12.26
C GLN A 372 4.33 23.56 -13.21
N ALA A 373 4.06 23.79 -14.50
CA ALA A 373 4.11 22.73 -15.51
C ALA A 373 4.79 23.23 -16.78
N VAL A 374 5.61 22.37 -17.40
CA VAL A 374 6.31 22.63 -18.65
C VAL A 374 6.33 21.32 -19.45
N ALA A 375 5.95 21.40 -20.72
CA ALA A 375 6.10 20.33 -21.69
C ALA A 375 6.72 20.89 -22.98
N VAL A 376 7.40 20.06 -23.76
CA VAL A 376 8.08 20.45 -25.00
C VAL A 376 7.58 19.58 -26.13
N THR A 377 7.28 20.19 -27.28
CA THR A 377 6.79 19.44 -28.43
C THR A 377 7.85 18.46 -28.93
N PRO A 378 7.44 17.30 -29.47
CA PRO A 378 8.37 16.26 -29.94
C PRO A 378 9.36 16.73 -31.01
N ASP A 379 8.97 17.74 -31.80
CA ASP A 379 9.82 18.38 -32.80
C ASP A 379 10.79 19.43 -32.21
N GLY A 380 10.69 19.71 -30.90
CA GLY A 380 11.47 20.71 -30.18
C GLY A 380 11.16 22.15 -30.60
N THR A 381 10.09 22.43 -31.34
CA THR A 381 9.84 23.79 -31.83
C THR A 381 9.10 24.66 -30.81
N HIS A 382 8.25 24.06 -29.99
CA HIS A 382 7.40 24.76 -29.02
C HIS A 382 7.54 24.22 -27.60
N ALA A 383 7.24 25.06 -26.62
CA ALA A 383 7.02 24.67 -25.24
C ALA A 383 5.63 25.10 -24.77
N ILE A 384 4.96 24.27 -23.99
CA ILE A 384 3.72 24.61 -23.30
C ILE A 384 4.00 24.75 -21.82
N THR A 385 3.58 25.86 -21.22
CA THR A 385 3.75 26.13 -19.81
C THR A 385 2.41 26.37 -19.13
N GLY A 386 2.23 25.82 -17.93
CA GLY A 386 1.06 26.03 -17.07
C GLY A 386 1.45 26.81 -15.83
N SER A 387 0.73 27.89 -15.54
CA SER A 387 0.95 28.68 -14.33
C SER A 387 -0.12 28.42 -13.28
N ASN A 388 0.36 28.29 -12.04
CA ASN A 388 -0.51 28.22 -10.88
C ASN A 388 -1.07 29.61 -10.53
N GLY A 389 -0.20 30.63 -10.51
CA GLY A 389 -0.57 31.97 -10.05
C GLY A 389 -1.41 32.77 -11.03
N ASP A 390 -1.12 32.68 -12.34
CA ASP A 390 -1.88 33.41 -13.35
C ASP A 390 -2.97 32.61 -14.06
N LYS A 391 -3.04 31.31 -13.76
CA LYS A 391 -4.11 30.38 -14.19
C LYS A 391 -4.19 30.22 -15.71
N THR A 392 -3.14 30.58 -16.45
CA THR A 392 -3.07 30.43 -17.90
C THR A 392 -2.11 29.31 -18.30
N ALA A 393 -2.44 28.63 -19.40
CA ALA A 393 -1.45 27.86 -20.14
C ALA A 393 -1.01 28.65 -21.38
N ARG A 394 0.29 28.62 -21.70
CA ARG A 394 0.88 29.35 -22.82
C ARG A 394 1.70 28.44 -23.69
N VAL A 395 1.62 28.66 -25.00
CA VAL A 395 2.43 27.99 -26.01
C VAL A 395 3.48 28.98 -26.50
N TRP A 396 4.75 28.59 -26.44
CA TRP A 396 5.90 29.41 -26.76
C TRP A 396 6.62 28.83 -27.95
N ASP A 397 6.97 29.66 -28.93
CA ASP A 397 7.92 29.30 -29.97
C ASP A 397 9.34 29.41 -29.39
N LEU A 398 10.08 28.31 -29.38
CA LEU A 398 11.40 28.24 -28.75
C LEU A 398 12.51 28.90 -29.58
N ALA A 399 12.29 29.12 -30.88
CA ALA A 399 13.24 29.78 -31.77
C ALA A 399 13.22 31.30 -31.55
N THR A 400 12.02 31.88 -31.49
CA THR A 400 11.77 33.33 -31.37
C THR A 400 11.64 33.78 -29.92
N GLY A 401 11.09 32.93 -29.06
CA GLY A 401 10.73 33.24 -27.68
C GLY A 401 9.37 33.92 -27.50
N GLU A 402 8.56 33.98 -28.56
CA GLU A 402 7.24 34.62 -28.53
C GLU A 402 6.13 33.64 -28.12
N VAL A 403 5.06 34.17 -27.54
CA VAL A 403 3.86 33.39 -27.21
C VAL A 403 3.02 33.25 -28.48
N THR A 404 2.83 32.01 -28.95
CA THR A 404 1.98 31.72 -30.11
C THR A 404 0.50 31.64 -29.72
N HIS A 405 0.19 30.99 -28.59
CA HIS A 405 -1.16 30.86 -28.05
C HIS A 405 -1.19 31.09 -26.53
N THR A 406 -2.25 31.73 -26.04
CA THR A 406 -2.60 31.77 -24.61
C THR A 406 -3.93 31.06 -24.43
N LEU A 407 -3.89 29.88 -23.82
CA LEU A 407 -5.04 28.98 -23.63
C LEU A 407 -5.87 29.47 -22.44
N THR A 408 -6.83 30.36 -22.71
CA THR A 408 -7.56 31.13 -21.68
C THR A 408 -9.05 30.79 -21.55
N GLU A 409 -9.68 30.20 -22.57
CA GLU A 409 -11.14 30.04 -22.62
C GLU A 409 -11.72 28.96 -21.68
N GLY A 410 -10.92 28.43 -20.74
CA GLY A 410 -11.33 27.28 -19.94
C GLY A 410 -10.87 27.25 -18.49
N HIS A 411 -9.69 27.76 -18.15
CA HIS A 411 -9.17 27.65 -16.79
C HIS A 411 -9.36 28.92 -16.00
N THR A 412 -10.11 28.84 -14.88
CA THR A 412 -10.18 29.92 -13.88
C THR A 412 -9.51 29.53 -12.55
N ALA A 413 -8.99 28.30 -12.49
CA ALA A 413 -8.24 27.73 -11.39
C ALA A 413 -6.75 27.52 -11.74
N PRO A 414 -5.88 27.34 -10.73
CA PRO A 414 -4.46 27.03 -10.94
C PRO A 414 -4.23 25.77 -11.78
N ILE A 415 -3.28 25.84 -12.70
CA ILE A 415 -2.84 24.71 -13.53
C ILE A 415 -1.68 24.00 -12.83
N HIS A 416 -1.79 22.69 -12.61
CA HIS A 416 -0.81 21.87 -11.89
C HIS A 416 0.06 21.02 -12.80
N ALA A 417 -0.48 20.52 -13.91
CA ALA A 417 0.26 19.67 -14.84
C ALA A 417 -0.11 19.93 -16.30
N VAL A 418 0.84 19.67 -17.20
CA VAL A 418 0.69 19.75 -18.65
C VAL A 418 1.36 18.53 -19.27
N SER A 419 0.69 17.90 -20.23
CA SER A 419 1.24 16.82 -21.04
C SER A 419 0.87 17.01 -22.51
N LEU A 420 1.60 16.34 -23.41
CA LEU A 420 1.49 16.49 -24.85
C LEU A 420 1.22 15.16 -25.52
N THR A 421 0.47 15.18 -26.62
CA THR A 421 0.41 14.02 -27.49
C THR A 421 1.74 13.84 -28.23
N PRO A 422 2.13 12.60 -28.56
CA PRO A 422 3.39 12.30 -29.24
C PRO A 422 3.50 12.83 -30.67
N ASP A 423 2.39 13.20 -31.29
CA ASP A 423 2.34 13.91 -32.57
C ASP A 423 2.44 15.44 -32.41
N GLY A 424 2.43 15.95 -31.16
CA GLY A 424 2.50 17.37 -30.84
C GLY A 424 1.24 18.16 -31.20
N THR A 425 0.12 17.51 -31.50
CA THR A 425 -1.10 18.19 -31.97
C THR A 425 -2.02 18.61 -30.82
N LEU A 426 -2.05 17.85 -29.72
CA LEU A 426 -2.90 18.12 -28.56
C LEU A 426 -2.07 18.32 -27.29
N ALA A 427 -2.58 19.16 -26.40
CA ALA A 427 -2.08 19.32 -25.04
C ALA A 427 -3.17 19.01 -24.02
N ILE A 428 -2.81 18.33 -22.92
CA ILE A 428 -3.70 18.17 -21.77
C ILE A 428 -3.17 18.99 -20.62
N THR A 429 -4.06 19.79 -20.03
CA THR A 429 -3.81 20.62 -18.85
C THR A 429 -4.69 20.13 -17.70
N SER A 430 -4.15 20.07 -16.49
CA SER A 430 -4.86 19.61 -15.29
C SER A 430 -4.97 20.71 -14.24
N SER A 431 -6.15 20.87 -13.66
CA SER A 431 -6.54 21.95 -12.75
C SER A 431 -7.57 21.50 -11.70
N HIS A 432 -7.95 22.42 -10.81
CA HIS A 432 -9.11 22.26 -9.92
C HIS A 432 -10.38 22.76 -10.64
N SER A 433 -11.57 22.38 -10.16
CA SER A 433 -12.84 22.81 -10.76
C SER A 433 -13.15 24.27 -10.50
N ASP A 434 -13.78 24.88 -11.50
CA ASP A 434 -14.12 26.29 -11.59
C ASP A 434 -15.50 26.62 -10.95
N ASP A 435 -16.24 25.60 -10.53
CA ASP A 435 -17.67 25.68 -10.15
C ASP A 435 -17.91 25.68 -8.63
N GLY A 436 -16.85 25.63 -7.82
CA GLY A 436 -16.96 25.53 -6.36
C GLY A 436 -17.35 24.13 -5.87
N ALA A 437 -17.43 23.13 -6.76
CA ALA A 437 -17.74 21.74 -6.41
C ALA A 437 -16.53 20.95 -5.90
N TYR A 438 -15.37 21.59 -5.75
CA TYR A 438 -14.09 20.98 -5.32
C TYR A 438 -13.61 19.82 -6.20
N THR A 439 -14.11 19.65 -7.43
CA THR A 439 -13.74 18.53 -8.31
C THR A 439 -12.45 18.79 -9.09
N GLY A 440 -11.85 17.77 -9.68
CA GLY A 440 -10.68 17.90 -10.56
C GLY A 440 -11.09 17.99 -12.02
N THR A 441 -10.52 18.94 -12.77
CA THR A 441 -10.80 19.12 -14.20
C THR A 441 -9.52 18.96 -15.02
N SER A 442 -9.58 18.20 -16.12
CA SER A 442 -8.51 18.18 -17.12
C SER A 442 -9.08 18.57 -18.49
N ARG A 443 -8.41 19.46 -19.20
CA ARG A 443 -8.83 19.95 -20.53
C ARG A 443 -7.85 19.51 -21.59
N VAL A 444 -8.38 19.04 -22.72
CA VAL A 444 -7.63 18.70 -23.92
C VAL A 444 -7.75 19.86 -24.90
N TRP A 445 -6.62 20.37 -25.36
CA TRP A 445 -6.50 21.52 -26.26
C TRP A 445 -5.91 21.07 -27.59
N ASP A 446 -6.44 21.60 -28.68
CA ASP A 446 -5.78 21.52 -29.98
C ASP A 446 -4.76 22.66 -30.08
N LEU A 447 -3.49 22.32 -30.30
CA LEU A 447 -2.38 23.28 -30.32
C LEU A 447 -2.29 24.08 -31.63
N THR A 448 -2.97 23.64 -32.68
CA THR A 448 -3.01 24.36 -33.96
C THR A 448 -4.03 25.50 -33.91
N THR A 449 -5.15 25.26 -33.23
CA THR A 449 -6.27 26.21 -33.13
C THR A 449 -6.23 27.00 -31.81
N GLY A 450 -5.71 26.41 -30.74
CA GLY A 450 -5.77 26.93 -29.38
C GLY A 450 -7.12 26.69 -28.69
N GLU A 451 -8.02 25.90 -29.28
CA GLU A 451 -9.36 25.63 -28.75
C GLU A 451 -9.42 24.35 -27.89
N VAL A 452 -10.38 24.30 -26.96
CA VAL A 452 -10.66 23.10 -26.16
C VAL A 452 -11.41 22.08 -27.00
N THR A 453 -10.85 20.89 -27.15
CA THR A 453 -11.54 19.78 -27.83
C THR A 453 -12.40 18.97 -26.87
N HIS A 454 -11.89 18.67 -25.67
CA HIS A 454 -12.56 17.84 -24.67
C HIS A 454 -12.30 18.36 -23.25
N THR A 455 -13.27 18.18 -22.35
CA THR A 455 -13.12 18.42 -20.90
C THR A 455 -13.41 17.13 -20.15
N LEU A 456 -12.45 16.69 -19.33
CA LEU A 456 -12.51 15.50 -18.49
C LEU A 456 -12.92 15.93 -17.07
N THR A 457 -14.16 15.62 -16.66
CA THR A 457 -14.77 16.14 -15.42
C THR A 457 -15.27 15.07 -14.43
N GLU A 458 -15.37 13.80 -14.83
CA GLU A 458 -16.06 12.75 -14.03
C GLU A 458 -15.14 11.70 -13.37
N GLY A 459 -13.88 12.05 -13.10
CA GLY A 459 -12.89 11.06 -12.60
C GLY A 459 -12.38 11.35 -11.19
N HIS A 460 -12.10 12.62 -10.88
CA HIS A 460 -11.50 12.99 -9.60
C HIS A 460 -12.43 13.89 -8.76
N PRO A 461 -12.85 13.48 -7.55
CA PRO A 461 -13.62 14.30 -6.61
C PRO A 461 -12.81 15.46 -6.02
N VAL A 462 -11.49 15.47 -6.23
CA VAL A 462 -10.57 16.52 -5.82
C VAL A 462 -9.66 16.87 -7.00
N ALA A 463 -8.85 17.91 -6.85
CA ALA A 463 -7.90 18.37 -7.84
C ALA A 463 -7.01 17.32 -8.48
N VAL A 464 -6.78 17.50 -9.79
CA VAL A 464 -5.83 16.73 -10.58
C VAL A 464 -4.45 17.38 -10.51
N GLN A 465 -3.46 16.61 -10.05
CA GLN A 465 -2.09 17.07 -9.84
C GLN A 465 -1.13 16.65 -10.94
N ALA A 466 -1.43 15.55 -11.63
CA ALA A 466 -0.55 14.96 -12.62
C ALA A 466 -1.34 14.43 -13.80
N VAL A 467 -0.75 14.50 -14.99
CA VAL A 467 -1.33 13.92 -16.21
C VAL A 467 -0.24 13.40 -17.14
N ALA A 468 -0.51 12.27 -17.76
CA ALA A 468 0.32 11.69 -18.82
C ALA A 468 -0.58 11.14 -19.95
N LEU A 469 -0.05 11.10 -21.17
CA LEU A 469 -0.74 10.64 -22.38
C LEU A 469 -0.06 9.41 -22.95
N THR A 470 -0.85 8.42 -23.39
CA THR A 470 -0.27 7.24 -24.05
C THR A 470 0.42 7.59 -25.35
N PRO A 471 1.44 6.82 -25.76
CA PRO A 471 2.22 7.03 -26.99
C PRO A 471 1.40 7.02 -28.29
N ASP A 472 0.20 6.47 -28.28
CA ASP A 472 -0.73 6.46 -29.40
C ASP A 472 -1.76 7.61 -29.33
N GLY A 473 -1.70 8.45 -28.29
CA GLY A 473 -2.66 9.54 -28.04
C GLY A 473 -4.07 9.06 -27.70
N SER A 474 -4.29 7.76 -27.49
CA SER A 474 -5.63 7.19 -27.30
C SER A 474 -6.13 7.30 -25.87
N ARG A 475 -5.24 7.42 -24.88
CA ARG A 475 -5.59 7.46 -23.47
C ARG A 475 -4.86 8.54 -22.70
N ALA A 476 -5.55 9.11 -21.71
CA ALA A 476 -4.94 9.97 -20.69
C ALA A 476 -4.92 9.25 -19.34
N ILE A 477 -3.87 9.44 -18.55
CA ILE A 477 -3.76 8.94 -17.18
C ILE A 477 -3.60 10.15 -16.27
N THR A 478 -4.52 10.33 -15.32
CA THR A 478 -4.54 11.47 -14.41
C THR A 478 -4.35 11.01 -12.97
N GLY A 479 -3.58 11.76 -12.18
CA GLY A 479 -3.38 11.54 -10.75
C GLY A 479 -4.09 12.59 -9.91
N GLY A 480 -4.92 12.15 -8.97
CA GLY A 480 -5.72 13.01 -8.10
C GLY A 480 -5.08 13.28 -6.73
N SER A 481 -5.54 14.37 -6.10
CA SER A 481 -5.16 14.74 -4.73
C SER A 481 -5.72 13.79 -3.67
N ASP A 482 -6.70 13.00 -4.05
CA ASP A 482 -7.35 11.95 -3.27
C ASP A 482 -6.62 10.60 -3.29
N GLY A 483 -5.48 10.50 -3.99
CA GLY A 483 -4.74 9.25 -4.15
C GLY A 483 -5.24 8.34 -5.28
N THR A 484 -6.28 8.76 -6.01
CA THR A 484 -6.79 7.99 -7.14
C THR A 484 -5.98 8.28 -8.41
N VAL A 485 -5.83 7.29 -9.28
CA VAL A 485 -5.28 7.47 -10.62
C VAL A 485 -6.31 7.02 -11.63
N CYS A 486 -6.79 7.89 -12.51
CA CYS A 486 -7.82 7.57 -13.49
C CYS A 486 -7.21 7.37 -14.88
N VAL A 487 -7.70 6.37 -15.61
CA VAL A 487 -7.35 6.13 -17.01
C VAL A 487 -8.55 6.45 -17.88
N TRP A 488 -8.37 7.36 -18.83
CA TRP A 488 -9.39 7.90 -19.72
C TRP A 488 -9.14 7.41 -21.14
N ASP A 489 -10.20 7.04 -21.85
CA ASP A 489 -10.17 6.83 -23.31
C ASP A 489 -10.55 8.14 -24.00
N LEU A 490 -9.68 8.65 -24.88
CA LEU A 490 -9.89 9.91 -25.60
C LEU A 490 -10.62 9.72 -26.94
N ALA A 491 -10.74 8.48 -27.43
CA ALA A 491 -11.40 8.17 -28.70
C ALA A 491 -12.86 7.73 -28.53
N GLY A 492 -13.30 7.43 -27.31
CA GLY A 492 -14.64 6.91 -27.03
C GLY A 492 -15.30 7.54 -25.80
N ASN A 493 -16.64 7.56 -25.80
CA ASN A 493 -17.48 8.07 -24.70
C ASN A 493 -17.55 7.07 -23.52
N GLN A 494 -16.41 6.46 -23.16
CA GLN A 494 -16.31 5.46 -22.09
C GLN A 494 -15.93 6.15 -20.78
N GLU A 495 -16.55 5.71 -19.68
CA GLU A 495 -16.19 6.19 -18.33
C GLU A 495 -14.73 5.81 -18.00
N PRO A 496 -13.98 6.70 -17.31
CA PRO A 496 -12.64 6.37 -16.88
C PRO A 496 -12.68 5.24 -15.85
N TYR A 497 -11.64 4.40 -15.83
CA TYR A 497 -11.47 3.45 -14.73
C TYR A 497 -10.35 3.91 -13.79
N ALA A 498 -10.54 3.66 -12.50
CA ALA A 498 -9.61 4.08 -11.45
C ALA A 498 -8.63 2.96 -11.07
N LEU A 499 -7.36 3.31 -10.97
CA LEU A 499 -6.27 2.57 -10.34
C LEU A 499 -6.15 3.08 -8.89
N THR A 500 -6.74 2.37 -7.93
CA THR A 500 -6.73 2.76 -6.52
C THR A 500 -5.65 1.97 -5.78
N SER A 501 -4.58 2.65 -5.38
CA SER A 501 -3.60 2.04 -4.46
C SER A 501 -2.81 3.06 -3.64
N HIS A 502 -2.71 4.31 -4.08
CA HIS A 502 -2.13 5.39 -3.29
C HIS A 502 -3.13 5.85 -2.23
N THR A 503 -2.65 6.04 -1.00
CA THR A 503 -3.44 6.52 0.15
C THR A 503 -3.32 8.02 0.36
N THR A 504 -2.45 8.66 -0.41
CA THR A 504 -2.22 10.12 -0.37
C THR A 504 -2.10 10.65 -1.80
N MET A 505 -2.04 11.98 -1.91
CA MET A 505 -1.96 12.70 -3.19
C MET A 505 -0.91 12.15 -4.16
N VAL A 506 -1.36 11.81 -5.37
CA VAL A 506 -0.49 11.41 -6.49
C VAL A 506 0.13 12.66 -7.10
N ARG A 507 1.45 12.80 -7.06
CA ARG A 507 2.17 13.99 -7.50
C ARG A 507 2.65 13.95 -8.93
N ALA A 508 2.99 12.77 -9.43
CA ALA A 508 3.49 12.63 -10.78
C ALA A 508 3.04 11.29 -11.38
N VAL A 509 2.83 11.30 -12.69
CA VAL A 509 2.50 10.14 -13.51
C VAL A 509 3.38 10.17 -14.74
N ALA A 510 3.96 9.03 -15.09
CA ALA A 510 4.70 8.82 -16.34
C ALA A 510 4.23 7.51 -16.99
N LEU A 511 4.53 7.34 -18.28
CA LEU A 511 4.15 6.15 -19.05
C LEU A 511 5.36 5.54 -19.74
N THR A 512 5.30 4.24 -20.00
CA THR A 512 6.26 3.59 -20.88
C THR A 512 6.01 3.96 -22.35
N PRO A 513 7.06 3.98 -23.19
CA PRO A 513 6.96 4.33 -24.62
C PRO A 513 6.10 3.39 -25.47
N ASP A 514 5.79 2.19 -24.97
CA ASP A 514 4.88 1.24 -25.60
C ASP A 514 3.42 1.42 -25.13
N GLY A 515 3.17 2.32 -24.17
CA GLY A 515 1.85 2.60 -23.60
C GLY A 515 1.28 1.48 -22.74
N THR A 516 2.08 0.46 -22.42
CA THR A 516 1.62 -0.72 -21.69
C THR A 516 1.69 -0.53 -20.18
N HIS A 517 2.52 0.40 -19.68
CA HIS A 517 2.69 0.62 -18.25
C HIS A 517 2.59 2.10 -17.86
N ALA A 518 1.98 2.36 -16.69
CA ALA A 518 2.02 3.66 -16.02
C ALA A 518 2.89 3.61 -14.76
N ILE A 519 3.58 4.69 -14.44
CA ILE A 519 4.37 4.85 -13.23
C ILE A 519 3.84 6.05 -12.47
N THR A 520 3.50 5.87 -11.19
CA THR A 520 2.89 6.92 -10.37
C THR A 520 3.75 7.16 -9.12
N SER A 521 3.84 8.41 -8.66
CA SER A 521 4.54 8.76 -7.42
C SER A 521 3.62 9.53 -6.48
N SER A 522 3.71 9.21 -5.18
CA SER A 522 2.81 9.70 -4.12
C SER A 522 3.57 9.86 -2.81
N GLN A 523 2.96 10.53 -1.82
CA GLN A 523 3.53 10.73 -0.49
C GLN A 523 3.49 9.47 0.40
N ASP A 524 2.72 8.45 0.02
CA ASP A 524 2.33 7.35 0.90
C ASP A 524 3.34 6.22 1.11
N ALA A 525 3.99 5.70 0.08
CA ALA A 525 4.95 4.59 0.23
C ALA A 525 5.86 4.35 -1.00
N GLY A 526 6.21 5.40 -1.73
CA GLY A 526 7.13 5.34 -2.87
C GLY A 526 6.45 5.05 -4.23
N PRO A 527 7.21 5.18 -5.33
CA PRO A 527 6.66 5.08 -6.68
C PRO A 527 6.18 3.66 -7.04
N ARG A 528 5.12 3.58 -7.85
CA ARG A 528 4.42 2.35 -8.24
C ARG A 528 4.36 2.21 -9.75
N VAL A 529 4.46 0.97 -10.26
CA VAL A 529 4.37 0.63 -11.69
C VAL A 529 3.10 -0.18 -11.95
N TRP A 530 2.31 0.23 -12.93
CA TRP A 530 0.98 -0.30 -13.26
C TRP A 530 0.94 -0.89 -14.68
N ASP A 531 0.27 -2.01 -14.89
CA ASP A 531 -0.03 -2.62 -16.19
C ASP A 531 -1.36 -2.10 -16.76
N LEU A 532 -1.34 -1.54 -17.96
CA LEU A 532 -2.50 -0.98 -18.67
C LEU A 532 -3.12 -1.95 -19.69
N THR A 533 -2.54 -3.14 -19.87
CA THR A 533 -2.93 -4.12 -20.90
C THR A 533 -3.95 -5.16 -20.44
N THR A 534 -3.95 -5.50 -19.15
CA THR A 534 -4.67 -6.66 -18.58
C THR A 534 -6.20 -6.49 -18.50
N ASN A 535 -6.77 -5.35 -18.90
CA ASN A 535 -8.11 -4.95 -18.45
C ASN A 535 -9.19 -4.74 -19.54
N ARG A 536 -9.08 -5.37 -20.73
CA ARG A 536 -10.18 -5.32 -21.73
C ARG A 536 -11.40 -6.20 -21.40
N GLU A 537 -11.30 -7.16 -20.47
CA GLU A 537 -12.36 -8.17 -20.25
C GLU A 537 -13.05 -8.13 -18.88
N ARG A 538 -12.64 -7.25 -17.94
CA ARG A 538 -13.21 -7.20 -16.58
C ARG A 538 -14.30 -6.13 -16.39
N GLN A 539 -14.95 -5.68 -17.46
CA GLN A 539 -16.14 -4.83 -17.37
C GLN A 539 -17.21 -5.55 -16.54
N ILE A 540 -17.37 -5.13 -15.28
CA ILE A 540 -18.54 -5.48 -14.47
C ILE A 540 -19.72 -4.72 -15.08
N ALA A 541 -20.81 -5.43 -15.34
CA ALA A 541 -21.88 -5.10 -16.27
C ALA A 541 -22.77 -3.89 -15.89
N THR A 542 -22.38 -3.05 -14.94
CA THR A 542 -23.21 -1.91 -14.51
C THR A 542 -22.41 -0.77 -13.90
N SER A 543 -22.27 0.33 -14.63
CA SER A 543 -21.88 1.61 -14.03
C SER A 543 -23.05 2.21 -13.25
N TYR A 544 -22.72 3.00 -12.22
CA TYR A 544 -23.66 3.85 -11.50
C TYR A 544 -23.04 5.25 -11.47
N THR A 545 -23.77 6.25 -11.97
CA THR A 545 -23.23 7.59 -12.28
C THR A 545 -22.95 8.47 -11.05
N ARG A 546 -23.17 7.95 -9.85
CA ARG A 546 -22.93 8.65 -8.58
C ARG A 546 -22.10 7.78 -7.65
N GLN A 547 -21.26 8.39 -6.81
CA GLN A 547 -20.53 7.64 -5.79
C GLN A 547 -21.50 6.83 -4.92
N VAL A 548 -21.25 5.54 -4.76
CA VAL A 548 -22.06 4.64 -3.93
C VAL A 548 -21.37 4.49 -2.58
N ILE A 549 -22.07 4.84 -1.50
CA ILE A 549 -21.56 4.71 -0.13
C ILE A 549 -21.80 3.29 0.42
N LYS A 550 -22.91 2.65 0.03
CA LYS A 550 -23.31 1.35 0.59
C LYS A 550 -24.07 0.49 -0.42
N VAL A 551 -23.84 -0.82 -0.37
CA VAL A 551 -24.58 -1.82 -1.14
C VAL A 551 -25.05 -2.94 -0.20
N VAL A 552 -26.32 -3.33 -0.31
CA VAL A 552 -26.91 -4.45 0.43
C VAL A 552 -27.56 -5.40 -0.55
N LEU A 553 -27.10 -6.66 -0.58
CA LEU A 553 -27.74 -7.70 -1.39
C LEU A 553 -29.07 -8.10 -0.76
N ILE A 554 -30.11 -8.24 -1.58
CA ILE A 554 -31.41 -8.76 -1.12
C ILE A 554 -31.32 -10.30 -1.11
N PRO A 555 -31.47 -10.96 0.06
CA PRO A 555 -31.35 -12.40 0.12
C PRO A 555 -32.32 -13.11 -0.83
N ASN A 556 -31.82 -14.15 -1.52
CA ASN A 556 -32.58 -14.99 -2.46
C ASN A 556 -33.25 -14.25 -3.63
N ARG A 557 -32.83 -13.00 -3.94
CA ARG A 557 -33.29 -12.25 -5.11
C ARG A 557 -32.09 -11.73 -5.91
N PRO A 558 -32.16 -11.63 -7.25
CA PRO A 558 -31.12 -11.02 -8.06
C PRO A 558 -31.22 -9.49 -7.98
N GLN A 559 -31.35 -8.94 -6.77
CA GLN A 559 -31.57 -7.52 -6.53
C GLN A 559 -30.63 -7.02 -5.43
N ALA A 560 -30.19 -5.78 -5.55
CA ALA A 560 -29.39 -5.10 -4.54
C ALA A 560 -29.95 -3.72 -4.25
N ILE A 561 -29.85 -3.31 -2.99
CA ILE A 561 -30.11 -1.95 -2.56
C ILE A 561 -28.79 -1.19 -2.64
N VAL A 562 -28.77 -0.11 -3.42
CA VAL A 562 -27.63 0.76 -3.66
C VAL A 562 -27.93 2.10 -3.02
N VAL A 563 -26.98 2.62 -2.24
CA VAL A 563 -27.09 3.90 -1.54
C VAL A 563 -26.05 4.86 -2.12
N PRO A 564 -26.46 5.77 -3.00
CA PRO A 564 -25.60 6.82 -3.52
C PRO A 564 -25.30 7.88 -2.46
N LEU A 565 -24.21 8.62 -2.65
CA LEU A 565 -23.90 9.84 -1.90
C LEU A 565 -25.06 10.82 -2.01
N GLY A 566 -25.73 11.10 -0.89
CA GLY A 566 -26.91 11.98 -0.83
C GLY A 566 -28.06 11.39 0.00
N ASN A 567 -29.29 11.70 -0.42
CA ASN A 567 -30.54 11.38 0.28
C ASN A 567 -31.40 10.34 -0.45
N THR A 568 -30.77 9.53 -1.31
CA THR A 568 -31.44 8.57 -2.19
C THR A 568 -31.08 7.14 -1.83
N VAL A 569 -32.02 6.21 -2.00
CA VAL A 569 -31.80 4.77 -1.93
C VAL A 569 -32.42 4.14 -3.17
N ALA A 570 -31.65 3.38 -3.93
CA ALA A 570 -32.07 2.75 -5.17
C ALA A 570 -32.11 1.22 -5.02
N ILE A 571 -33.08 0.56 -5.62
CA ILE A 571 -33.14 -0.90 -5.75
C ILE A 571 -32.84 -1.25 -7.19
N ARG A 572 -31.83 -2.08 -7.40
CA ARG A 572 -31.33 -2.45 -8.72
C ARG A 572 -31.43 -3.95 -8.93
N ASP A 573 -31.80 -4.34 -10.14
CA ASP A 573 -31.69 -5.71 -10.61
C ASP A 573 -30.22 -5.99 -10.98
N LEU A 574 -29.64 -7.05 -10.42
CA LEU A 574 -28.24 -7.42 -10.61
C LEU A 574 -27.98 -8.09 -11.96
N ASP A 575 -28.98 -8.74 -12.54
CA ASP A 575 -28.84 -9.46 -13.82
C ASP A 575 -28.90 -8.50 -15.02
N THR A 576 -29.80 -7.53 -14.97
CA THR A 576 -30.05 -6.57 -16.06
C THR A 576 -29.43 -5.20 -15.82
N GLY A 577 -29.09 -4.90 -14.57
CA GLY A 577 -28.56 -3.60 -14.20
C GLY A 577 -29.57 -2.46 -14.23
N GLN A 578 -30.87 -2.75 -14.31
CA GLN A 578 -31.89 -1.72 -14.28
C GLN A 578 -32.19 -1.27 -12.85
N GLU A 579 -32.33 0.04 -12.67
CA GLU A 579 -32.89 0.61 -11.44
C GLU A 579 -34.40 0.38 -11.44
N LEU A 580 -34.86 -0.44 -10.50
CA LEU A 580 -36.26 -0.85 -10.37
C LEU A 580 -37.06 0.19 -9.59
N TYR A 581 -36.47 0.74 -8.53
CA TYR A 581 -37.11 1.70 -7.63
C TYR A 581 -36.09 2.69 -7.06
N THR A 582 -36.49 3.95 -6.92
CA THR A 582 -35.72 4.99 -6.23
C THR A 582 -36.57 5.60 -5.12
N VAL A 583 -36.04 5.63 -3.91
CA VAL A 583 -36.62 6.32 -2.77
C VAL A 583 -35.77 7.56 -2.49
N ILE A 584 -36.41 8.73 -2.44
CA ILE A 584 -35.78 10.00 -2.10
C ILE A 584 -36.40 10.48 -0.79
N SER A 585 -35.57 10.82 0.18
CA SER A 585 -36.02 11.33 1.48
C SER A 585 -35.66 12.79 1.67
N ASP A 586 -36.53 13.52 2.35
CA ASP A 586 -36.28 14.92 2.75
C ASP A 586 -35.38 15.01 4.00
N HIS A 587 -35.03 13.87 4.62
CA HIS A 587 -34.35 13.79 5.93
C HIS A 587 -32.81 13.68 5.86
N GLY A 588 -32.18 14.17 4.79
CA GLY A 588 -30.71 14.27 4.69
C GLY A 588 -29.99 12.98 4.30
N TRP A 589 -28.72 12.84 4.72
CA TRP A 589 -27.81 11.73 4.38
C TRP A 589 -28.35 10.36 4.86
N VAL A 590 -28.09 9.29 4.09
CA VAL A 590 -28.42 7.90 4.43
C VAL A 590 -27.33 7.24 5.29
N GLY A 591 -27.57 7.05 6.59
CA GLY A 591 -26.60 6.50 7.52
C GLY A 591 -26.43 4.97 7.43
N GLY A 592 -27.50 4.24 7.13
CA GLY A 592 -27.46 2.78 7.05
C GLY A 592 -28.67 2.18 6.36
N VAL A 593 -28.48 1.00 5.77
CA VAL A 593 -29.55 0.22 5.14
C VAL A 593 -29.39 -1.24 5.54
N ALA A 594 -30.51 -1.93 5.77
CA ALA A 594 -30.58 -3.37 5.96
C ALA A 594 -31.81 -3.95 5.26
N ALA A 595 -31.75 -5.22 4.84
CA ALA A 595 -32.88 -5.93 4.26
C ALA A 595 -33.31 -7.07 5.19
N THR A 596 -34.62 -7.34 5.26
CA THR A 596 -35.14 -8.53 5.92
C THR A 596 -34.70 -9.82 5.20
N PRO A 597 -34.54 -10.94 5.93
CA PRO A 597 -34.15 -12.23 5.36
C PRO A 597 -35.08 -12.76 4.26
N GLU A 598 -36.37 -12.43 4.29
CA GLU A 598 -37.35 -12.82 3.27
C GLU A 598 -37.30 -11.92 2.01
N GLY A 599 -36.49 -10.86 2.03
CA GLY A 599 -36.40 -9.87 0.96
C GLY A 599 -37.66 -9.02 0.77
N ALA A 600 -38.59 -9.06 1.74
CA ALA A 600 -39.91 -8.44 1.67
C ALA A 600 -39.96 -7.04 2.32
N HIS A 601 -38.99 -6.67 3.15
CA HIS A 601 -38.87 -5.36 3.80
C HIS A 601 -37.43 -4.88 3.80
N ALA A 602 -37.22 -3.58 3.61
CA ALA A 602 -35.93 -2.90 3.71
C ALA A 602 -36.04 -1.77 4.74
N ILE A 603 -35.02 -1.61 5.57
CA ILE A 603 -34.92 -0.50 6.52
C ILE A 603 -33.83 0.42 6.02
N ALA A 604 -34.20 1.68 5.79
CA ALA A 604 -33.27 2.74 5.42
C ALA A 604 -33.29 3.83 6.49
N VAL A 605 -32.10 4.26 6.88
CA VAL A 605 -31.91 5.24 7.93
C VAL A 605 -31.56 6.58 7.30
N PHE A 606 -32.39 7.60 7.56
CA PHE A 606 -32.15 8.96 7.10
C PHE A 606 -31.96 9.88 8.30
N GLY A 607 -30.78 10.47 8.45
CA GLY A 607 -30.48 11.36 9.58
C GLY A 607 -30.68 10.68 10.94
N ASP A 608 -31.55 11.27 11.77
CA ASP A 608 -31.89 10.81 13.14
C ASP A 608 -33.08 9.82 13.18
N THR A 609 -33.77 9.61 12.06
CA THR A 609 -35.02 8.84 12.01
C THR A 609 -34.88 7.60 11.11
N PRO A 610 -34.79 6.40 11.69
CA PRO A 610 -34.88 5.15 10.94
C PRO A 610 -36.28 4.98 10.31
N ILE A 611 -36.33 4.73 9.00
CA ILE A 611 -37.58 4.49 8.25
C ILE A 611 -37.57 3.05 7.73
N THR A 612 -38.57 2.27 8.10
CA THR A 612 -38.79 0.95 7.49
C THR A 612 -39.70 1.08 6.28
N TRP A 613 -39.39 0.35 5.22
CA TRP A 613 -40.15 0.35 3.97
C TRP A 613 -40.51 -1.09 3.58
N ASP A 614 -41.78 -1.27 3.22
CA ASP A 614 -42.30 -2.47 2.57
C ASP A 614 -42.25 -2.25 1.04
N PRO A 615 -41.34 -2.92 0.29
CA PRO A 615 -41.28 -2.89 -1.16
C PRO A 615 -42.57 -3.20 -1.89
N GLU A 616 -43.49 -3.92 -1.28
CA GLU A 616 -44.75 -4.31 -1.88
C GLU A 616 -45.91 -3.40 -1.46
N LYS A 617 -45.81 -2.65 -0.35
CA LYS A 617 -46.91 -1.85 0.21
C LYS A 617 -46.66 -0.34 0.35
N GLY A 618 -45.42 0.14 0.23
CA GLY A 618 -45.11 1.56 0.08
C GLY A 618 -45.44 2.47 1.28
N GLN A 619 -45.71 1.94 2.48
CA GLN A 619 -45.95 2.76 3.68
C GLN A 619 -44.73 2.77 4.60
N PRO A 620 -44.19 3.96 4.94
CA PRO A 620 -43.09 4.07 5.88
C PRO A 620 -43.56 3.92 7.33
N LEU A 621 -42.86 3.11 8.13
CA LEU A 621 -42.96 3.13 9.59
C LEU A 621 -41.74 3.88 10.15
N GLY A 622 -41.97 5.00 10.82
CA GLY A 622 -40.91 5.79 11.46
C GLY A 622 -40.56 5.24 12.85
N LEU A 623 -39.29 4.93 13.08
CA LEU A 623 -38.76 4.55 14.39
C LEU A 623 -38.12 5.80 15.02
N THR A 624 -38.78 6.42 16.00
CA THR A 624 -38.30 7.67 16.61
C THR A 624 -37.76 7.43 18.01
N GLY A 625 -36.54 7.87 18.32
CA GLY A 625 -36.01 7.83 19.68
C GLY A 625 -34.55 8.24 19.83
N HIS A 626 -33.72 8.02 18.80
CA HIS A 626 -32.34 8.53 18.79
C HIS A 626 -32.31 10.07 18.81
N THR A 627 -31.31 10.63 19.48
CA THR A 627 -31.14 12.09 19.61
C THR A 627 -30.12 12.67 18.64
N ASP A 628 -29.46 11.80 17.87
CA ASP A 628 -28.45 12.16 16.88
C ASP A 628 -28.49 11.18 15.70
N ILE A 629 -27.65 11.41 14.68
CA ILE A 629 -27.60 10.67 13.43
C ILE A 629 -27.41 9.17 13.70
N VAL A 630 -28.26 8.35 13.08
CA VAL A 630 -28.16 6.90 13.14
C VAL A 630 -27.19 6.43 12.06
N THR A 631 -26.15 5.72 12.48
CA THR A 631 -24.96 5.35 11.70
C THR A 631 -24.98 3.90 11.23
N ALA A 632 -25.70 3.03 11.94
CA ALA A 632 -25.79 1.61 11.62
C ALA A 632 -27.19 1.04 11.87
N VAL A 633 -27.56 0.04 11.09
CA VAL A 633 -28.80 -0.72 11.27
C VAL A 633 -28.58 -2.18 10.91
N ALA A 634 -29.18 -3.07 11.70
CA ALA A 634 -29.24 -4.51 11.44
C ALA A 634 -30.65 -5.04 11.71
N VAL A 635 -31.05 -6.09 11.01
CA VAL A 635 -32.32 -6.78 11.21
C VAL A 635 -32.03 -8.19 11.74
N THR A 636 -32.83 -8.62 12.70
CA THR A 636 -32.79 -10.00 13.22
C THR A 636 -33.05 -11.02 12.11
N PRO A 637 -32.35 -12.17 12.10
CA PRO A 637 -32.61 -13.27 11.17
C PRO A 637 -34.05 -13.81 11.19
N ASP A 638 -34.79 -13.63 12.28
CA ASP A 638 -36.22 -13.97 12.35
C ASP A 638 -37.15 -12.87 11.80
N GLY A 639 -36.61 -11.72 11.39
CA GLY A 639 -37.33 -10.58 10.82
C GLY A 639 -38.20 -9.82 11.81
N SER A 640 -38.15 -10.13 13.11
CA SER A 640 -39.08 -9.58 14.11
C SER A 640 -38.63 -8.26 14.72
N ARG A 641 -37.31 -8.03 14.76
CA ARG A 641 -36.69 -6.85 15.39
C ARG A 641 -35.64 -6.18 14.50
N ALA A 642 -35.49 -4.87 14.69
CA ALA A 642 -34.38 -4.10 14.17
C ALA A 642 -33.50 -3.57 15.29
N VAL A 643 -32.22 -3.41 15.02
CA VAL A 643 -31.26 -2.79 15.93
C VAL A 643 -30.59 -1.63 15.22
N THR A 644 -30.52 -0.47 15.85
CA THR A 644 -29.90 0.75 15.31
C THR A 644 -28.79 1.23 16.22
N GLY A 645 -27.70 1.74 15.65
CA GLY A 645 -26.60 2.42 16.35
C GLY A 645 -26.50 3.87 15.91
N SER A 646 -26.11 4.77 16.81
CA SER A 646 -26.15 6.23 16.57
C SER A 646 -24.92 6.97 17.12
N GLN A 647 -24.72 8.19 16.62
CA GLN A 647 -23.78 9.18 17.19
C GLN A 647 -24.14 9.61 18.61
N ASP A 648 -25.36 9.34 19.08
CA ASP A 648 -25.76 9.57 20.48
C ASP A 648 -25.12 8.59 21.50
N ALA A 649 -24.16 7.77 21.05
CA ALA A 649 -23.45 6.75 21.82
C ALA A 649 -24.36 5.62 22.35
N THR A 650 -25.57 5.45 21.79
CA THR A 650 -26.48 4.36 22.14
C THR A 650 -26.77 3.46 20.95
N ALA A 651 -27.14 2.23 21.26
CA ALA A 651 -27.84 1.36 20.33
C ALA A 651 -29.26 1.07 20.84
N ARG A 652 -30.22 0.92 19.94
CA ARG A 652 -31.64 0.69 20.28
C ARG A 652 -32.19 -0.52 19.56
N VAL A 653 -33.04 -1.27 20.26
CA VAL A 653 -33.71 -2.46 19.74
C VAL A 653 -35.19 -2.14 19.56
N TRP A 654 -35.73 -2.43 18.38
CA TRP A 654 -37.08 -2.08 17.96
C TRP A 654 -37.85 -3.33 17.56
N ASP A 655 -39.14 -3.35 17.88
CA ASP A 655 -40.09 -4.32 17.35
C ASP A 655 -40.60 -3.85 15.98
N LEU A 656 -40.41 -4.66 14.94
CA LEU A 656 -40.75 -4.27 13.57
C LEU A 656 -42.25 -4.32 13.27
N ALA A 657 -43.01 -5.13 14.01
CA ALA A 657 -44.45 -5.23 13.81
C ALA A 657 -45.20 -4.01 14.36
N THR A 658 -44.70 -3.42 15.46
CA THR A 658 -45.35 -2.34 16.19
C THR A 658 -44.62 -1.00 16.10
N GLY A 659 -43.35 -1.00 15.69
CA GLY A 659 -42.48 0.18 15.69
C GLY A 659 -42.03 0.60 17.09
N ARG A 660 -42.28 -0.22 18.11
CA ARG A 660 -42.00 0.12 19.51
C ARG A 660 -40.54 -0.13 19.86
N GLU A 661 -39.95 0.80 20.59
CA GLU A 661 -38.66 0.60 21.26
C GLU A 661 -38.78 -0.45 22.38
N LEU A 662 -37.95 -1.49 22.30
CA LEU A 662 -37.86 -2.58 23.27
C LEU A 662 -36.77 -2.31 24.32
N HIS A 663 -35.57 -1.92 23.86
CA HIS A 663 -34.40 -1.72 24.72
C HIS A 663 -33.53 -0.55 24.24
N ILE A 664 -32.92 0.16 25.19
CA ILE A 664 -31.81 1.10 24.95
C ILE A 664 -30.55 0.46 25.54
N LEU A 665 -29.56 0.26 24.70
CA LEU A 665 -28.26 -0.31 25.04
C LEU A 665 -27.29 0.85 25.28
N THR A 666 -27.04 1.14 26.56
CA THR A 666 -26.19 2.25 27.01
C THR A 666 -24.90 1.71 27.61
N GLY A 667 -23.75 2.28 27.25
CA GLY A 667 -22.47 1.86 27.79
C GLY A 667 -21.25 2.41 27.06
N HIS A 668 -21.38 2.62 25.75
CA HIS A 668 -20.34 3.23 24.93
C HIS A 668 -20.07 4.69 25.31
N ALA A 669 -18.80 5.10 25.22
CA ALA A 669 -18.36 6.45 25.53
C ALA A 669 -18.26 7.35 24.27
N ALA A 670 -18.46 6.77 23.10
CA ALA A 670 -18.37 7.41 21.79
C ALA A 670 -19.47 6.86 20.85
N PRO A 671 -19.63 7.43 19.63
CA PRO A 671 -20.58 6.98 18.63
C PRO A 671 -20.53 5.48 18.33
N VAL A 672 -21.71 4.87 18.15
CA VAL A 672 -21.84 3.46 17.77
C VAL A 672 -21.85 3.35 16.24
N GLY A 673 -20.69 3.09 15.64
CA GLY A 673 -20.51 3.01 14.19
C GLY A 673 -20.96 1.69 13.54
N ALA A 674 -21.07 0.61 14.31
CA ALA A 674 -21.38 -0.71 13.78
C ALA A 674 -22.35 -1.50 14.67
N VAL A 675 -23.26 -2.25 14.03
CA VAL A 675 -24.23 -3.11 14.72
C VAL A 675 -24.38 -4.41 13.93
N ALA A 676 -24.41 -5.54 14.64
CA ALA A 676 -24.70 -6.84 14.05
C ALA A 676 -25.53 -7.71 15.01
N VAL A 677 -26.22 -8.71 14.48
CA VAL A 677 -27.09 -9.63 15.23
C VAL A 677 -26.66 -11.06 14.96
N THR A 678 -26.66 -11.91 15.98
CA THR A 678 -26.34 -13.33 15.83
C THR A 678 -27.38 -14.07 15.00
N SER A 679 -26.96 -15.11 14.27
CA SER A 679 -27.83 -15.91 13.38
C SER A 679 -28.99 -16.58 14.13
N ASP A 680 -28.80 -16.89 15.42
CA ASP A 680 -29.81 -17.44 16.32
C ASP A 680 -30.78 -16.39 16.89
N SER A 681 -30.64 -15.11 16.53
CA SER A 681 -31.42 -13.98 17.05
C SER A 681 -31.38 -13.85 18.59
N SER A 682 -30.32 -14.32 19.24
CA SER A 682 -30.17 -14.26 20.71
C SER A 682 -29.41 -13.03 21.20
N ARG A 683 -28.46 -12.52 20.41
CA ARG A 683 -27.51 -11.49 20.85
C ARG A 683 -27.35 -10.37 19.83
N VAL A 684 -27.05 -9.19 20.37
CA VAL A 684 -26.66 -8.00 19.62
C VAL A 684 -25.20 -7.71 19.89
N ILE A 685 -24.51 -7.26 18.86
CA ILE A 685 -23.14 -6.81 18.96
C ILE A 685 -23.07 -5.37 18.47
N THR A 686 -22.48 -4.49 19.28
CA THR A 686 -22.27 -3.08 18.95
C THR A 686 -20.77 -2.78 18.92
N GLY A 687 -20.32 -2.05 17.90
CA GLY A 687 -18.96 -1.53 17.79
C GLY A 687 -18.97 -0.01 17.82
N SER A 688 -18.01 0.59 18.53
CA SER A 688 -17.96 2.02 18.80
C SER A 688 -16.57 2.60 18.59
N ASP A 689 -16.53 3.88 18.25
CA ASP A 689 -15.32 4.68 18.07
C ASP A 689 -14.52 4.81 19.38
N ASP A 690 -15.07 4.38 20.52
CA ASP A 690 -14.35 4.29 21.80
C ASP A 690 -13.33 3.13 21.84
N GLY A 691 -13.24 2.34 20.76
CA GLY A 691 -12.33 1.20 20.66
C GLY A 691 -12.80 0.01 21.49
N THR A 692 -14.11 -0.15 21.64
CA THR A 692 -14.72 -1.32 22.28
C THR A 692 -15.87 -1.88 21.43
N ALA A 693 -16.09 -3.18 21.55
CA ALA A 693 -17.31 -3.83 21.09
C ALA A 693 -18.02 -4.49 22.26
N TRP A 694 -19.35 -4.38 22.30
CA TRP A 694 -20.15 -4.91 23.39
C TRP A 694 -21.09 -5.99 22.85
N VAL A 695 -21.24 -7.06 23.63
CA VAL A 695 -22.16 -8.17 23.34
C VAL A 695 -23.31 -8.07 24.33
N TRP A 696 -24.52 -7.98 23.79
CA TRP A 696 -25.75 -7.80 24.55
C TRP A 696 -26.69 -8.97 24.34
N ASP A 697 -27.43 -9.32 25.38
CA ASP A 697 -28.56 -10.24 25.27
C ASP A 697 -29.75 -9.51 24.64
N LEU A 698 -30.26 -10.01 23.50
CA LEU A 698 -31.33 -9.35 22.75
C LEU A 698 -32.68 -9.38 23.49
N ALA A 699 -32.90 -10.39 24.34
CA ALA A 699 -34.17 -10.58 25.04
C ALA A 699 -34.32 -9.65 26.26
N THR A 700 -33.22 -9.34 26.93
CA THR A 700 -33.19 -8.56 28.18
C THR A 700 -32.57 -7.18 28.01
N GLY A 701 -31.75 -6.98 26.98
CA GLY A 701 -30.95 -5.76 26.77
C GLY A 701 -29.75 -5.64 27.72
N GLN A 702 -29.37 -6.71 28.42
CA GLN A 702 -28.24 -6.69 29.35
C GLN A 702 -26.91 -6.95 28.65
N GLU A 703 -25.84 -6.33 29.16
CA GLU A 703 -24.47 -6.62 28.76
C GLU A 703 -24.08 -8.05 29.16
N LEU A 704 -23.54 -8.80 28.21
CA LEU A 704 -22.93 -10.12 28.44
C LEU A 704 -21.41 -10.01 28.54
N HIS A 705 -20.78 -9.32 27.57
CA HIS A 705 -19.34 -9.17 27.48
C HIS A 705 -18.92 -7.83 26.87
N THR A 706 -17.83 -7.26 27.39
CA THR A 706 -17.10 -6.16 26.77
C THR A 706 -15.83 -6.70 26.09
N LEU A 707 -15.66 -6.40 24.81
CA LEU A 707 -14.51 -6.74 23.98
C LEU A 707 -13.65 -5.49 23.80
N THR A 708 -12.43 -5.51 24.34
CA THR A 708 -11.52 -4.36 24.28
C THR A 708 -10.56 -4.48 23.10
N GLY A 709 -10.61 -3.52 22.18
CA GLY A 709 -9.75 -3.44 21.00
C GLY A 709 -10.38 -2.55 19.94
N PRO A 710 -9.60 -1.90 19.06
CA PRO A 710 -10.14 -1.04 18.03
C PRO A 710 -11.09 -1.83 17.12
N VAL A 711 -12.30 -1.28 16.95
CA VAL A 711 -13.42 -1.88 16.22
C VAL A 711 -14.12 -0.75 15.47
N GLY A 712 -14.01 -0.75 14.14
CA GLY A 712 -14.73 0.17 13.25
C GLY A 712 -15.93 -0.48 12.57
N VAL A 713 -15.80 -1.76 12.18
CA VAL A 713 -16.86 -2.55 11.54
C VAL A 713 -16.98 -3.94 12.15
N VAL A 714 -18.18 -4.53 12.08
CA VAL A 714 -18.47 -5.81 12.75
C VAL A 714 -19.31 -6.74 11.87
N ALA A 715 -18.97 -8.02 11.87
CA ALA A 715 -19.73 -9.12 11.30
C ALA A 715 -19.77 -10.30 12.29
N VAL A 716 -20.80 -11.17 12.20
CA VAL A 716 -21.01 -12.27 13.15
C VAL A 716 -20.89 -13.61 12.44
N THR A 717 -20.39 -14.63 13.13
CA THR A 717 -20.34 -15.99 12.58
C THR A 717 -21.73 -16.60 12.51
N LEU A 718 -21.95 -17.47 11.52
CA LEU A 718 -23.25 -18.12 11.31
C LEU A 718 -23.64 -19.16 12.35
N ASP A 719 -22.68 -19.68 13.10
CA ASP A 719 -22.95 -20.55 14.25
C ASP A 719 -23.19 -19.74 15.54
N SER A 720 -23.21 -18.41 15.44
CA SER A 720 -23.32 -17.48 16.56
C SER A 720 -22.22 -17.63 17.62
N SER A 721 -21.18 -18.42 17.42
CA SER A 721 -20.17 -18.67 18.46
C SER A 721 -19.02 -17.65 18.43
N GLY A 722 -18.85 -16.93 17.32
CA GLY A 722 -17.79 -15.94 17.15
C GLY A 722 -18.23 -14.66 16.43
N MET A 723 -17.33 -13.69 16.44
CA MET A 723 -17.50 -12.38 15.79
C MET A 723 -16.22 -12.02 15.04
N ILE A 724 -16.36 -11.33 13.92
CA ILE A 724 -15.26 -10.67 13.24
C ILE A 724 -15.42 -9.17 13.35
N SER A 725 -14.36 -8.48 13.73
CA SER A 725 -14.27 -7.03 13.61
C SER A 725 -13.22 -6.62 12.60
N GLY A 726 -13.51 -5.58 11.83
CA GLY A 726 -12.54 -4.79 11.10
C GLY A 726 -12.31 -3.45 11.80
N SER A 727 -11.16 -2.84 11.60
CA SER A 727 -10.79 -1.59 12.26
C SER A 727 -9.89 -0.73 11.39
N ASP A 728 -9.88 0.57 11.70
CA ASP A 728 -9.04 1.61 11.07
C ASP A 728 -7.54 1.36 11.30
N ASP A 729 -7.18 0.57 12.31
CA ASP A 729 -5.80 0.08 12.52
C ASP A 729 -5.35 -0.95 11.46
N GLY A 730 -6.21 -1.23 10.48
CA GLY A 730 -5.99 -2.18 9.41
C GLY A 730 -6.05 -3.63 9.89
N THR A 731 -6.63 -3.92 11.04
CA THR A 731 -6.73 -5.30 11.54
C THR A 731 -8.13 -5.89 11.42
N VAL A 732 -8.19 -7.13 10.95
CA VAL A 732 -9.33 -8.04 11.04
C VAL A 732 -9.10 -8.95 12.23
N ARG A 733 -10.00 -8.92 13.20
CA ARG A 733 -9.90 -9.71 14.44
C ARG A 733 -11.08 -10.64 14.56
N MET A 734 -10.82 -11.87 15.00
CA MET A 734 -11.86 -12.84 15.30
C MET A 734 -11.94 -13.04 16.81
N TRP A 735 -13.15 -13.05 17.34
CA TRP A 735 -13.45 -13.07 18.76
C TRP A 735 -14.37 -14.25 19.06
N ASP A 736 -14.12 -14.92 20.17
CA ASP A 736 -15.01 -15.92 20.73
C ASP A 736 -16.06 -15.22 21.59
N LEU A 737 -17.34 -15.38 21.24
CA LEU A 737 -18.43 -14.65 21.90
C LEU A 737 -18.83 -15.24 23.26
N ALA A 738 -18.36 -16.45 23.60
CA ALA A 738 -18.65 -17.08 24.90
C ALA A 738 -17.66 -16.64 25.98
N THR A 739 -16.42 -16.33 25.60
CA THR A 739 -15.33 -15.95 26.50
C THR A 739 -14.92 -14.49 26.37
N GLY A 740 -15.34 -13.83 25.28
CA GLY A 740 -14.96 -12.47 24.93
C GLY A 740 -13.48 -12.31 24.54
N ARG A 741 -12.79 -13.42 24.25
CA ARG A 741 -11.36 -13.41 23.92
C ARG A 741 -11.15 -13.30 22.42
N GLN A 742 -10.14 -12.52 22.04
CA GLN A 742 -9.63 -12.53 20.68
C GLN A 742 -8.96 -13.87 20.40
N VAL A 743 -9.47 -14.58 19.38
CA VAL A 743 -8.95 -15.87 18.92
C VAL A 743 -7.93 -15.66 17.80
N LEU A 744 -8.20 -14.74 16.87
CA LEU A 744 -7.32 -14.43 15.75
C LEU A 744 -7.15 -12.94 15.50
N CYS A 745 -6.01 -12.60 14.90
CA CYS A 745 -5.72 -11.27 14.37
C CYS A 745 -5.12 -11.41 12.98
N PHE A 746 -5.50 -10.53 12.07
CA PHE A 746 -4.92 -10.41 10.76
C PHE A 746 -4.76 -8.94 10.44
N ALA A 747 -3.55 -8.48 10.17
CA ALA A 747 -3.31 -7.16 9.62
C ALA A 747 -3.45 -7.18 8.09
N ALA A 748 -4.16 -6.19 7.58
CA ALA A 748 -4.26 -5.80 6.19
C ALA A 748 -3.45 -4.50 5.98
N PRO A 749 -3.06 -4.19 4.73
CA PRO A 749 -2.24 -3.01 4.44
C PRO A 749 -2.95 -1.67 4.68
N HIS A 750 -4.28 -1.67 4.69
CA HIS A 750 -5.11 -0.48 4.89
C HIS A 750 -6.22 -0.74 5.91
N GLU A 751 -6.87 0.34 6.33
CA GLU A 751 -8.08 0.30 7.17
C GLU A 751 -9.12 -0.66 6.60
N ILE A 752 -9.77 -1.41 7.49
CA ILE A 752 -10.82 -2.34 7.11
C ILE A 752 -12.16 -1.60 7.15
N LEU A 753 -12.65 -1.23 5.97
CA LEU A 753 -13.88 -0.44 5.82
C LEU A 753 -15.15 -1.30 5.81
N CYS A 754 -15.03 -2.59 5.49
CA CYS A 754 -16.15 -3.52 5.54
C CYS A 754 -15.67 -4.96 5.74
N VAL A 755 -16.51 -5.76 6.41
CA VAL A 755 -16.31 -7.20 6.60
C VAL A 755 -17.63 -7.92 6.35
N ALA A 756 -17.57 -9.06 5.67
CA ALA A 756 -18.67 -10.00 5.51
C ALA A 756 -18.18 -11.44 5.66
N MET A 757 -19.07 -12.36 6.00
CA MET A 757 -18.78 -13.80 6.13
C MET A 757 -19.72 -14.62 5.26
N THR A 758 -19.20 -15.68 4.63
CA THR A 758 -19.99 -16.64 3.86
C THR A 758 -20.61 -17.71 4.75
N THR A 759 -21.73 -18.28 4.27
CA THR A 759 -22.43 -19.40 4.91
C THR A 759 -21.76 -20.77 4.70
N ASP A 760 -20.57 -20.79 4.10
CA ASP A 760 -19.87 -22.03 3.79
C ASP A 760 -19.30 -22.69 5.05
N VAL A 761 -19.05 -24.00 4.97
CA VAL A 761 -18.27 -24.74 5.97
C VAL A 761 -17.00 -25.25 5.31
N PRO A 762 -15.81 -24.73 5.65
CA PRO A 762 -15.53 -23.68 6.65
C PRO A 762 -15.95 -22.27 6.20
N PRO A 763 -16.22 -21.36 7.16
CA PRO A 763 -16.64 -19.99 6.84
C PRO A 763 -15.50 -19.22 6.18
N LYS A 764 -15.87 -18.37 5.21
CA LYS A 764 -14.94 -17.51 4.50
C LYS A 764 -15.26 -16.06 4.80
N ILE A 765 -14.24 -15.23 4.91
CA ILE A 765 -14.32 -13.83 5.29
C ILE A 765 -13.96 -13.00 4.06
N LEU A 766 -14.80 -12.03 3.75
CA LEU A 766 -14.60 -11.01 2.74
C LEU A 766 -14.33 -9.69 3.46
N CYS A 767 -13.19 -9.06 3.23
CA CYS A 767 -12.87 -7.75 3.80
C CYS A 767 -12.50 -6.76 2.69
N GLY A 768 -13.01 -5.53 2.79
CA GLY A 768 -12.57 -4.40 1.97
C GLY A 768 -11.49 -3.60 2.68
N SER A 769 -10.36 -3.34 2.00
CA SER A 769 -9.18 -2.67 2.57
C SER A 769 -8.53 -1.73 1.55
N GLY A 770 -8.85 -0.44 1.55
CA GLY A 770 -8.18 0.56 0.69
C GLY A 770 -8.25 0.28 -0.83
N GLY A 771 -9.33 -0.36 -1.30
CA GLY A 771 -9.50 -0.79 -2.69
C GLY A 771 -9.21 -2.29 -2.93
N ASP A 772 -8.59 -2.96 -1.95
CA ASP A 772 -8.34 -4.40 -1.98
C ASP A 772 -9.56 -5.16 -1.46
N VAL A 773 -9.87 -6.30 -2.08
CA VAL A 773 -10.79 -7.30 -1.51
C VAL A 773 -9.99 -8.51 -1.06
N LEU A 774 -10.05 -8.77 0.24
CA LEU A 774 -9.42 -9.92 0.89
C LEU A 774 -10.44 -11.04 1.04
N TYR A 775 -10.09 -12.23 0.56
CA TYR A 775 -10.87 -13.44 0.73
C TYR A 775 -10.11 -14.46 1.56
N LEU A 776 -10.55 -14.62 2.80
CA LEU A 776 -9.89 -15.44 3.81
C LEU A 776 -10.77 -16.65 4.13
N GLU A 777 -10.18 -17.81 4.37
CA GLU A 777 -10.85 -19.01 4.89
C GLU A 777 -10.36 -19.24 6.31
N VAL A 778 -11.29 -19.44 7.24
CA VAL A 778 -10.92 -19.82 8.60
C VAL A 778 -10.51 -21.29 8.58
N ARG A 779 -9.22 -21.57 8.84
CA ARG A 779 -8.69 -22.93 8.99
C ARG A 779 -8.38 -23.15 10.47
N SER A 780 -8.82 -24.32 10.94
CA SER A 780 -8.90 -24.81 12.33
C SER A 780 -9.84 -24.03 13.26
N TYR A 781 -10.73 -24.81 13.89
CA TYR A 781 -11.62 -24.47 15.00
C TYR A 781 -11.06 -25.12 16.26
#